data_AF-A0A9E5K486-F1
#
_entry.id   AF-A0A9E5K486-F1
#
_cell.length_a   1.000
_cell.length_b   1.000
_cell.length_c   1.000
_cell.angle_alpha   90.00
_cell.angle_beta   90.00
_cell.angle_gamma   90.00
#
_symmetry.space_group_name_H-M   'P 1'
#
loop_
_entity.id
_entity.type
_entity.pdbx_description
1 polymer ?
#
loop_
_entity_poly.entity_id
_entity_poly.type
_entity_poly.pdbx_seq_one_letter_code
_entity_poly.pdbx_strand_id
1 'polypeptide(L)'
;MDSLQSKATNTEGTWPFKNPRSASNDSPLFPEPGANKPRDNTPINTPAMETKVGLIPKYESEEPTLKDIKEWLQKNKDAKQIEIVLSKDLDLTPENDKQEPGLILNHAQIKIRGKDSVKRPTIKLSYDARSLTNPVAWSALTIDSDDAIIQDVNITIDARSTDTEMHGITFKGKKTLLLRRCEFIQAQAVQSENRQLASLLLDSPENMKPMINIEDCCFLGFEQIVSPLNDAGKPDLVSYRQPDGGGCDAIIKKGNSRIRVSDCVFGPHYSIIHFLGKTDTDNLVVIQHCSIMQGTKSCLIYAGAQSSPQVEVIHSLIARSPDLVFQADADGAVLIRNTMGPNQTKYKGDENRYYKVDSFLVQNSPPISFPDFSAFQTLLRDNKLGVDDSSKLLETSPWKSDQPLKLLEEFHLGQAFMIKDSSMELRSPDNIADRLIGAEKFLDFSYISRPLPPITSTKPEASNKPRVVDSTEVEDPSKFVFKTLEAALASCKGGETILIRHDGDLIIKPLRLDKTAGEITIKPFPGSKPILVSGDTREGIIVAMFLINESSLKLEDLEIVSRPILAGLRTPSLATLGKAGSINLKNCSVTFEKSEALQLPTIIGLGVDTNLMMDSMPGKPPTPANSILIDQCRLRGECNIFRNRTTRNCELQITQSFIAIAGAIIKVESSGAGTVGVAGLQARINKVSAFCEGIPFQITQGKPSAVPIMLKLSESLLVQIGAREFVQLEDPEISPERLKESVQVEGVRNIYGSGDKLLLAKSPVDISKEFSLTLEGWNALFPDSQGIKLTSSIPALGTKTGAFWKAPLNLFRTDETAGVGYPAP
;
A
#
# COMPACT_ATOMS: atom_id res chain seq x y z
N MET A 1 -34.16 -16.31 40.35
CA MET A 1 -35.25 -15.36 40.65
C MET A 1 -34.61 -14.01 40.78
N ASP A 2 -34.70 -13.20 39.72
CA ASP A 2 -35.08 -11.79 39.76
C ASP A 2 -34.91 -11.23 38.35
N SER A 3 -36.06 -11.01 37.74
CA SER A 3 -36.26 -10.45 36.41
C SER A 3 -36.17 -8.92 36.49
N LEU A 4 -35.32 -8.31 35.67
CA LEU A 4 -35.46 -6.91 35.31
C LEU A 4 -35.56 -6.78 33.80
N GLN A 5 -36.78 -6.44 33.38
CA GLN A 5 -37.24 -6.21 32.02
C GLN A 5 -36.45 -5.05 31.39
N SER A 6 -35.91 -5.27 30.19
CA SER A 6 -35.43 -4.21 29.31
C SER A 6 -36.64 -3.43 28.77
N LYS A 7 -36.78 -2.17 29.20
CA LYS A 7 -37.69 -1.22 28.56
C LYS A 7 -37.08 -0.78 27.24
N ALA A 8 -37.61 -1.30 26.13
CA ALA A 8 -37.47 -0.70 24.83
C ALA A 8 -38.15 0.67 24.83
N THR A 9 -37.38 1.75 24.72
CA THR A 9 -37.93 3.07 24.43
C THR A 9 -38.12 3.20 22.92
N ASN A 10 -39.38 3.12 22.48
CA ASN A 10 -39.82 3.58 21.17
C ASN A 10 -39.51 5.08 21.06
N THR A 11 -38.58 5.46 20.18
CA THR A 11 -38.39 6.85 19.75
C THR A 11 -39.13 7.07 18.45
N GLU A 12 -40.32 7.66 18.56
CA GLU A 12 -41.06 8.25 17.44
C GLU A 12 -40.26 9.42 16.82
N GLY A 13 -40.08 9.38 15.50
CA GLY A 13 -40.35 10.53 14.63
C GLY A 13 -39.55 11.84 14.72
N THR A 14 -38.42 11.95 15.44
CA THR A 14 -37.65 13.21 15.43
C THR A 14 -36.53 13.23 14.38
N TRP A 15 -36.64 14.12 13.39
CA TRP A 15 -35.55 14.54 12.52
C TRP A 15 -34.41 15.16 13.36
N PRO A 16 -33.15 14.72 13.21
CA PRO A 16 -32.05 15.14 14.09
C PRO A 16 -31.52 16.56 13.82
N PHE A 17 -32.07 17.34 12.87
CA PHE A 17 -31.54 18.65 12.47
C PHE A 17 -31.79 19.81 13.46
N LYS A 18 -32.00 19.53 14.75
CA LYS A 18 -31.89 20.55 15.80
C LYS A 18 -30.52 20.43 16.45
N ASN A 19 -29.64 21.39 16.11
CA ASN A 19 -28.32 21.60 16.69
C ASN A 19 -28.21 21.16 18.15
N PRO A 20 -27.46 20.09 18.48
CA PRO A 20 -26.90 19.92 19.79
C PRO A 20 -25.61 20.76 19.85
N ARG A 21 -25.61 21.80 20.70
CA ARG A 21 -24.38 22.48 21.10
C ARG A 21 -23.41 21.44 21.67
N SER A 22 -22.24 21.32 21.05
CA SER A 22 -21.10 20.61 21.60
C SER A 22 -20.64 21.27 22.89
N ALA A 23 -20.46 20.46 23.94
CA ALA A 23 -19.69 20.84 25.11
C ALA A 23 -18.24 20.38 24.89
N SER A 24 -17.37 21.34 24.57
CA SER A 24 -15.97 21.44 25.03
C SER A 24 -15.41 22.75 24.48
N ASN A 25 -15.19 23.68 25.40
CA ASN A 25 -14.47 24.93 25.16
C ASN A 25 -12.97 24.60 25.09
N ASP A 26 -12.29 25.04 24.03
CA ASP A 26 -11.27 26.09 24.12
C ASP A 26 -10.83 26.55 22.69
N SER A 27 -11.33 27.75 22.37
CA SER A 27 -10.96 28.85 21.44
C SER A 27 -9.66 28.86 20.59
N PRO A 28 -9.50 29.85 19.66
CA PRO A 28 -10.50 30.72 19.00
C PRO A 28 -10.28 30.89 17.48
N LEU A 29 -11.30 31.37 16.78
CA LEU A 29 -11.20 32.40 15.72
C LEU A 29 -12.63 32.67 15.23
N PHE A 30 -13.20 33.82 15.56
CA PHE A 30 -14.10 34.68 14.74
C PHE A 30 -14.68 35.79 15.65
N PRO A 31 -14.70 37.07 15.20
CA PRO A 31 -15.13 38.20 16.03
C PRO A 31 -16.67 38.34 16.06
N GLU A 32 -17.21 38.67 17.23
CA GLU A 32 -18.64 38.97 17.39
C GLU A 32 -19.02 40.38 16.88
N PRO A 33 -20.27 40.56 16.42
CA PRO A 33 -20.96 41.83 16.53
C PRO A 33 -22.25 41.72 17.36
N GLY A 34 -22.28 42.46 18.47
CA GLY A 34 -23.33 43.45 18.75
C GLY A 34 -24.70 42.95 19.20
N ALA A 35 -24.96 43.09 20.50
CA ALA A 35 -26.25 42.92 21.16
C ALA A 35 -27.36 43.84 20.61
N ASN A 36 -28.60 43.33 20.53
CA ASN A 36 -29.80 44.11 20.81
C ASN A 36 -30.96 43.24 21.32
N LYS A 37 -31.62 43.73 22.37
CA LYS A 37 -32.70 43.12 23.16
C LYS A 37 -34.06 43.11 22.43
N PRO A 38 -35.02 42.26 22.87
CA PRO A 38 -36.31 42.06 22.21
C PRO A 38 -37.36 43.11 22.62
N ARG A 39 -38.32 43.40 21.73
CA ARG A 39 -39.55 44.14 22.05
C ARG A 39 -40.79 43.42 21.53
N ASP A 40 -41.62 43.05 22.50
CA ASP A 40 -43.08 43.09 22.63
C ASP A 40 -44.04 42.67 21.49
N ASN A 41 -44.98 41.85 21.96
CA ASN A 41 -46.22 41.38 21.35
C ASN A 41 -47.17 42.50 20.94
N THR A 42 -47.86 42.34 19.81
CA THR A 42 -49.34 42.42 19.77
C THR A 42 -49.90 41.73 18.50
N PRO A 43 -51.11 41.14 18.58
CA PRO A 43 -51.58 40.09 17.67
C PRO A 43 -52.50 40.61 16.56
N ILE A 44 -52.51 39.93 15.41
CA ILE A 44 -53.61 40.04 14.43
C ILE A 44 -54.02 38.63 13.97
N ASN A 45 -55.34 38.46 13.97
CA ASN A 45 -56.12 37.24 13.74
C ASN A 45 -55.74 36.42 12.49
N THR A 46 -55.77 35.11 12.71
CA THR A 46 -55.86 33.99 11.75
C THR A 46 -56.81 34.22 10.57
N PRO A 47 -56.57 33.51 9.46
CA PRO A 47 -57.46 32.40 9.15
C PRO A 47 -56.74 31.07 9.38
N ALA A 48 -57.37 30.22 10.18
CA ALA A 48 -56.95 28.85 10.39
C ALA A 48 -56.92 28.12 9.05
N MET A 49 -55.73 27.92 8.49
CA MET A 49 -55.47 26.75 7.67
C MET A 49 -55.08 25.66 8.66
N GLU A 50 -56.07 24.87 9.07
CA GLU A 50 -55.88 23.66 9.86
C GLU A 50 -54.73 22.85 9.24
N THR A 51 -53.55 22.95 9.85
CA THR A 51 -52.46 22.03 9.56
C THR A 51 -52.89 20.74 10.24
N LYS A 52 -53.62 19.90 9.51
CA LYS A 52 -53.68 18.47 9.83
C LYS A 52 -52.24 18.05 10.06
N VAL A 53 -51.92 17.64 11.28
CA VAL A 53 -50.70 16.92 11.63
C VAL A 53 -50.75 15.64 10.82
N GLY A 54 -50.34 15.73 9.55
CA GLY A 54 -50.39 14.63 8.62
C GLY A 54 -49.34 13.62 9.05
N LEU A 55 -49.78 12.42 9.40
CA LEU A 55 -48.93 11.25 9.54
C LEU A 55 -48.01 11.19 8.31
N ILE A 56 -46.70 11.15 8.54
CA ILE A 56 -45.71 10.97 7.48
C ILE A 56 -46.04 9.64 6.79
N PRO A 57 -46.31 9.63 5.48
CA PRO A 57 -46.53 8.38 4.76
C PRO A 57 -45.35 7.44 4.97
N LYS A 58 -45.65 6.26 5.49
CA LYS A 58 -44.68 5.19 5.77
C LYS A 58 -44.97 3.98 4.89
N TYR A 59 -43.96 3.53 4.15
CA TYR A 59 -43.96 2.22 3.50
C TYR A 59 -43.36 1.18 4.43
N GLU A 60 -44.10 0.10 4.66
CA GLU A 60 -43.63 -1.09 5.37
C GLU A 60 -44.36 -2.31 4.81
N SER A 61 -43.59 -3.28 4.31
CA SER A 61 -44.07 -4.58 3.83
C SER A 61 -43.21 -5.67 4.45
N GLU A 62 -43.75 -6.88 4.65
CA GLU A 62 -42.97 -8.07 5.05
C GLU A 62 -42.17 -8.67 3.88
N GLU A 63 -42.59 -8.39 2.64
CA GLU A 63 -41.92 -8.78 1.40
C GLU A 63 -41.89 -7.55 0.47
N PRO A 64 -40.91 -6.65 0.61
CA PRO A 64 -40.84 -5.46 -0.21
C PRO A 64 -40.44 -5.83 -1.66
N THR A 65 -41.20 -5.34 -2.63
CA THR A 65 -40.84 -5.47 -4.06
C THR A 65 -40.72 -4.10 -4.71
N LEU A 66 -39.92 -4.01 -5.78
CA LEU A 66 -39.77 -2.76 -6.55
C LEU A 66 -41.12 -2.25 -7.07
N LYS A 67 -41.98 -3.16 -7.52
CA LYS A 67 -43.33 -2.83 -8.01
C LYS A 67 -44.17 -2.19 -6.91
N ASP A 68 -44.23 -2.80 -5.73
CA ASP A 68 -45.07 -2.31 -4.63
C ASP A 68 -44.60 -0.94 -4.13
N ILE A 69 -43.28 -0.72 -4.07
CA ILE A 69 -42.70 0.57 -3.69
C ILE A 69 -43.03 1.64 -4.74
N LYS A 70 -42.89 1.34 -6.05
CA LYS A 70 -43.26 2.28 -7.13
C LYS A 70 -44.74 2.65 -7.08
N GLU A 71 -45.63 1.68 -6.87
CA GLU A 71 -47.06 1.93 -6.70
C GLU A 71 -47.37 2.80 -5.46
N TRP A 72 -46.67 2.56 -4.35
CA TRP A 72 -46.80 3.35 -3.13
C TRP A 72 -46.28 4.77 -3.29
N LEU A 73 -45.14 4.97 -3.95
CA LEU A 73 -44.58 6.30 -4.24
C LEU A 73 -45.54 7.10 -5.12
N GLN A 74 -46.14 6.47 -6.13
CA GLN A 74 -47.12 7.13 -7.01
C GLN A 74 -48.37 7.60 -6.24
N LYS A 75 -48.84 6.80 -5.26
CA LYS A 75 -49.95 7.18 -4.36
C LYS A 75 -49.58 8.32 -3.43
N ASN A 76 -48.29 8.52 -3.12
CA ASN A 76 -47.79 9.52 -2.19
C ASN A 76 -46.90 10.58 -2.86
N LYS A 77 -47.06 10.81 -4.18
CA LYS A 77 -46.22 11.73 -4.96
C LYS A 77 -46.23 13.19 -4.45
N ASP A 78 -47.35 13.61 -3.86
CA ASP A 78 -47.56 14.98 -3.37
C ASP A 78 -47.15 15.15 -1.89
N ALA A 79 -46.68 14.07 -1.24
CA ALA A 79 -46.19 14.13 0.11
C ALA A 79 -44.89 14.93 0.17
N LYS A 80 -44.74 15.80 1.18
CA LYS A 80 -43.47 16.52 1.39
C LYS A 80 -42.38 15.60 1.94
N GLN A 81 -42.79 14.65 2.79
CA GLN A 81 -41.92 13.75 3.52
C GLN A 81 -42.39 12.31 3.35
N ILE A 82 -41.46 11.37 3.21
CA ILE A 82 -41.73 9.92 3.21
C ILE A 82 -40.74 9.13 4.08
N GLU A 83 -41.19 7.98 4.59
CA GLU A 83 -40.32 6.97 5.23
C GLU A 83 -40.51 5.60 4.56
N ILE A 84 -39.41 4.96 4.17
CA ILE A 84 -39.37 3.59 3.64
C ILE A 84 -38.66 2.69 4.66
N VAL A 85 -39.38 1.69 5.17
CA VAL A 85 -38.86 0.70 6.11
C VAL A 85 -38.78 -0.66 5.43
N LEU A 86 -37.56 -1.17 5.27
CA LEU A 86 -37.28 -2.45 4.63
C LEU A 86 -37.17 -3.56 5.67
N SER A 87 -38.00 -4.58 5.57
CA SER A 87 -37.97 -5.77 6.42
C SER A 87 -37.10 -6.90 5.86
N LYS A 88 -36.87 -6.90 4.54
CA LYS A 88 -36.11 -7.87 3.76
C LYS A 88 -35.41 -7.21 2.59
N ASP A 89 -34.56 -7.98 1.91
CA ASP A 89 -33.83 -7.57 0.72
C ASP A 89 -34.75 -7.08 -0.39
N LEU A 90 -34.26 -6.10 -1.15
CA LEU A 90 -34.93 -5.46 -2.27
C LEU A 90 -34.02 -5.55 -3.50
N ASP A 91 -34.41 -6.35 -4.48
CA ASP A 91 -33.72 -6.41 -5.77
C ASP A 91 -34.27 -5.34 -6.72
N LEU A 92 -33.38 -4.47 -7.19
CA LEU A 92 -33.66 -3.37 -8.11
C LEU A 92 -33.15 -3.64 -9.52
N THR A 93 -32.68 -4.86 -9.78
CA THR A 93 -32.22 -5.32 -11.10
C THR A 93 -33.41 -5.34 -12.09
N PRO A 94 -33.30 -4.69 -13.26
CA PRO A 94 -34.31 -4.77 -14.30
C PRO A 94 -34.57 -6.20 -14.75
N GLU A 95 -35.84 -6.57 -14.91
CA GLU A 95 -36.21 -7.88 -15.48
C GLU A 95 -36.10 -7.90 -17.02
N ASN A 96 -36.08 -6.72 -17.67
CA ASN A 96 -35.97 -6.54 -19.12
C ASN A 96 -35.58 -5.10 -19.50
N ASP A 97 -35.21 -4.89 -20.76
CA ASP A 97 -34.72 -3.64 -21.37
C ASP A 97 -35.69 -2.45 -21.30
N LYS A 98 -36.96 -2.68 -20.92
CA LYS A 98 -37.98 -1.62 -20.84
C LYS A 98 -38.13 -1.05 -19.43
N GLN A 99 -37.49 -1.66 -18.43
CA GLN A 99 -37.55 -1.17 -17.04
C GLN A 99 -36.39 -0.22 -16.76
N GLU A 100 -36.71 0.97 -16.24
CA GLU A 100 -35.69 1.86 -15.71
C GLU A 100 -34.98 1.19 -14.52
N PRO A 101 -33.63 1.15 -14.50
CA PRO A 101 -32.86 0.56 -13.43
C PRO A 101 -32.97 1.38 -12.14
N GLY A 102 -33.08 0.68 -11.01
CA GLY A 102 -33.07 1.31 -9.70
C GLY A 102 -34.39 1.98 -9.28
N LEU A 103 -34.28 2.81 -8.25
CA LEU A 103 -35.38 3.56 -7.63
C LEU A 103 -35.06 5.05 -7.56
N ILE A 104 -35.95 5.89 -8.10
CA ILE A 104 -35.83 7.35 -8.07
C ILE A 104 -36.78 7.92 -7.01
N LEU A 105 -36.26 8.76 -6.13
CA LEU A 105 -37.00 9.40 -5.04
C LEU A 105 -36.81 10.92 -5.12
N ASN A 106 -37.92 11.66 -5.24
CA ASN A 106 -37.94 13.09 -5.51
C ASN A 106 -38.71 13.93 -4.46
N HIS A 107 -39.01 13.32 -3.31
CA HIS A 107 -39.66 13.99 -2.18
C HIS A 107 -38.69 14.93 -1.48
N ALA A 108 -39.19 16.04 -0.90
CA ALA A 108 -38.34 17.04 -0.25
C ALA A 108 -37.56 16.46 0.94
N GLN A 109 -38.13 15.48 1.64
CA GLN A 109 -37.51 14.81 2.78
C GLN A 109 -37.72 13.30 2.73
N ILE A 110 -36.62 12.54 2.74
CA ILE A 110 -36.65 11.09 2.59
C ILE A 110 -35.92 10.42 3.75
N LYS A 111 -36.53 9.35 4.27
CA LYS A 111 -35.87 8.43 5.20
C LYS A 111 -36.00 7.00 4.71
N ILE A 112 -34.88 6.30 4.57
CA ILE A 112 -34.82 4.87 4.25
C ILE A 112 -34.12 4.16 5.40
N ARG A 113 -34.69 3.05 5.88
CA ARG A 113 -34.04 2.27 6.93
C ARG A 113 -34.39 0.79 6.92
N GLY A 114 -33.49 -0.02 7.48
CA GLY A 114 -33.84 -1.36 7.94
C GLY A 114 -34.90 -1.34 9.04
N LYS A 115 -35.75 -2.37 9.07
CA LYS A 115 -36.74 -2.60 10.13
C LYS A 115 -36.05 -3.00 11.44
N ASP A 116 -35.05 -3.87 11.33
CA ASP A 116 -34.21 -4.37 12.42
C ASP A 116 -32.76 -3.89 12.19
N SER A 117 -32.17 -3.21 13.16
CA SER A 117 -30.80 -2.70 13.05
C SER A 117 -29.75 -3.81 13.03
N VAL A 118 -30.07 -5.00 13.54
CA VAL A 118 -29.16 -6.16 13.58
C VAL A 118 -29.22 -6.95 12.27
N LYS A 119 -30.37 -6.94 11.59
CA LYS A 119 -30.59 -7.61 10.31
C LYS A 119 -30.79 -6.57 9.21
N ARG A 120 -29.67 -6.11 8.65
CA ARG A 120 -29.67 -5.13 7.55
C ARG A 120 -30.22 -5.77 6.27
N PRO A 121 -31.30 -5.24 5.69
CA PRO A 121 -31.77 -5.67 4.38
C PRO A 121 -30.83 -5.16 3.29
N THR A 122 -30.67 -5.96 2.23
CA THR A 122 -29.82 -5.66 1.08
C THR A 122 -30.63 -5.03 -0.04
N ILE A 123 -30.23 -3.84 -0.49
CA ILE A 123 -30.68 -3.22 -1.73
C ILE A 123 -29.67 -3.60 -2.81
N LYS A 124 -30.11 -4.42 -3.77
CA LYS A 124 -29.22 -5.00 -4.79
C LYS A 124 -29.49 -4.39 -6.16
N LEU A 125 -28.43 -4.12 -6.91
CA LEU A 125 -28.49 -3.80 -8.32
C LEU A 125 -27.41 -4.60 -9.08
N SER A 126 -27.83 -5.45 -10.00
CA SER A 126 -26.93 -6.21 -10.88
C SER A 126 -27.06 -5.77 -12.33
N TYR A 127 -25.94 -5.70 -13.05
CA TYR A 127 -25.95 -5.50 -14.49
C TYR A 127 -26.10 -6.84 -15.25
N ASP A 128 -26.89 -6.87 -16.33
CA ASP A 128 -26.92 -7.98 -17.30
C ASP A 128 -26.86 -7.40 -18.73
N ALA A 129 -25.73 -7.65 -19.42
CA ALA A 129 -25.46 -7.17 -20.77
C ALA A 129 -26.47 -7.65 -21.83
N ARG A 130 -27.27 -8.69 -21.54
CA ARG A 130 -28.33 -9.17 -22.44
C ARG A 130 -29.54 -8.25 -22.50
N SER A 131 -29.58 -7.21 -21.67
CA SER A 131 -30.80 -6.47 -21.38
C SER A 131 -30.81 -4.99 -21.82
N LEU A 132 -29.90 -4.50 -22.68
CA LEU A 132 -29.96 -3.11 -23.14
C LEU A 132 -29.34 -2.83 -24.53
N THR A 133 -29.89 -1.82 -25.21
CA THR A 133 -29.42 -1.28 -26.52
C THR A 133 -28.78 0.12 -26.44
N ASN A 134 -28.83 0.82 -25.29
CA ASN A 134 -28.22 2.14 -25.09
C ASN A 134 -27.59 2.28 -23.68
N PRO A 135 -26.35 2.79 -23.55
CA PRO A 135 -25.71 3.02 -22.26
C PRO A 135 -26.32 4.24 -21.55
N VAL A 136 -26.99 4.01 -20.42
CA VAL A 136 -27.45 5.05 -19.47
C VAL A 136 -26.76 4.74 -18.13
N ALA A 137 -26.41 5.75 -17.34
CA ALA A 137 -25.87 5.53 -15.99
C ALA A 137 -26.92 4.87 -15.08
N TRP A 138 -26.55 3.80 -14.37
CA TRP A 138 -27.44 3.09 -13.45
C TRP A 138 -27.17 3.53 -12.01
N SER A 139 -28.21 3.59 -11.19
CA SER A 139 -28.06 3.87 -9.76
C SER A 139 -29.10 3.09 -8.98
N ALA A 140 -28.70 2.35 -7.95
CA ALA A 140 -29.66 1.57 -7.17
C ALA A 140 -30.67 2.53 -6.52
N LEU A 141 -30.18 3.59 -5.87
CA LEU A 141 -31.00 4.69 -5.38
C LEU A 141 -30.58 6.01 -6.04
N THR A 142 -31.52 6.72 -6.66
CA THR A 142 -31.34 8.12 -7.06
C THR A 142 -32.19 9.00 -6.15
N ILE A 143 -31.54 9.87 -5.40
CA ILE A 143 -32.17 10.74 -4.40
C ILE A 143 -32.02 12.19 -4.83
N ASP A 144 -33.13 12.77 -5.28
CA ASP A 144 -33.26 14.18 -5.60
C ASP A 144 -34.14 14.85 -4.53
N SER A 145 -33.51 15.25 -3.43
CA SER A 145 -34.20 15.66 -2.20
C SER A 145 -33.47 16.80 -1.50
N ASP A 146 -34.15 17.58 -0.66
CA ASP A 146 -33.44 18.55 0.17
C ASP A 146 -32.67 17.83 1.28
N ASP A 147 -33.36 16.95 2.01
CA ASP A 147 -32.80 16.20 3.14
C ASP A 147 -33.06 14.69 3.00
N ALA A 148 -32.02 13.89 3.14
CA ALA A 148 -32.12 12.43 3.10
C ALA A 148 -31.39 11.76 4.27
N ILE A 149 -32.01 10.73 4.84
CA ILE A 149 -31.42 9.85 5.85
C ILE A 149 -31.52 8.42 5.37
N ILE A 150 -30.39 7.71 5.35
CA ILE A 150 -30.32 6.29 5.00
C ILE A 150 -29.53 5.59 6.10
N GLN A 151 -30.13 4.56 6.70
CA GLN A 151 -29.51 3.89 7.83
C GLN A 151 -29.82 2.40 7.87
N ASP A 152 -28.91 1.60 8.42
CA ASP A 152 -29.14 0.17 8.69
C ASP A 152 -29.53 -0.62 7.43
N VAL A 153 -28.87 -0.38 6.31
CA VAL A 153 -29.09 -1.09 5.03
C VAL A 153 -27.77 -1.51 4.40
N ASN A 154 -27.81 -2.61 3.67
CA ASN A 154 -26.71 -3.05 2.81
C ASN A 154 -27.02 -2.66 1.37
N ILE A 155 -26.02 -2.23 0.61
CA ILE A 155 -26.17 -1.81 -0.78
C ILE A 155 -25.12 -2.54 -1.60
N THR A 156 -25.57 -3.43 -2.49
CA THR A 156 -24.68 -4.26 -3.31
C THR A 156 -24.84 -3.93 -4.78
N ILE A 157 -23.71 -3.63 -5.43
CA ILE A 157 -23.63 -3.41 -6.87
C ILE A 157 -22.79 -4.53 -7.48
N ASP A 158 -23.40 -5.27 -8.41
CA ASP A 158 -22.72 -6.28 -9.22
C ASP A 158 -22.60 -5.74 -10.65
N ALA A 159 -21.41 -5.24 -10.99
CA ALA A 159 -21.11 -4.56 -12.24
C ALA A 159 -20.55 -5.51 -13.32
N ARG A 160 -20.96 -6.78 -13.30
CA ARG A 160 -20.48 -7.80 -14.23
C ARG A 160 -20.53 -7.37 -15.70
N SER A 161 -19.39 -7.55 -16.37
CA SER A 161 -19.28 -7.43 -17.83
C SER A 161 -19.75 -6.08 -18.40
N THR A 162 -19.58 -4.98 -17.65
CA THR A 162 -19.96 -3.64 -18.09
C THR A 162 -18.90 -2.58 -17.85
N ASP A 163 -18.80 -1.65 -18.79
CA ASP A 163 -18.16 -0.34 -18.64
C ASP A 163 -19.19 0.77 -18.37
N THR A 164 -20.47 0.42 -18.23
CA THR A 164 -21.55 1.37 -17.92
C THR A 164 -21.35 1.97 -16.52
N GLU A 165 -21.58 3.27 -16.41
CA GLU A 165 -21.61 3.99 -15.13
C GLU A 165 -22.65 3.39 -14.18
N MET A 166 -22.23 3.02 -12.96
CA MET A 166 -23.07 2.39 -11.95
C MET A 166 -22.82 2.96 -10.57
N HIS A 167 -23.89 3.25 -9.84
CA HIS A 167 -23.79 3.75 -8.46
C HIS A 167 -24.70 3.00 -7.49
N GLY A 168 -24.24 2.91 -6.24
CA GLY A 168 -25.09 2.43 -5.15
C GLY A 168 -26.14 3.48 -4.83
N ILE A 169 -25.67 4.70 -4.55
CA ILE A 169 -26.53 5.86 -4.34
C ILE A 169 -26.01 7.04 -5.15
N THR A 170 -26.89 7.65 -5.92
CA THR A 170 -26.69 8.98 -6.49
C THR A 170 -27.50 9.99 -5.68
N PHE A 171 -26.81 10.91 -5.00
CA PHE A 171 -27.44 12.00 -4.28
C PHE A 171 -27.28 13.31 -5.05
N LYS A 172 -28.41 13.86 -5.50
CA LYS A 172 -28.52 15.17 -6.18
C LYS A 172 -29.07 16.26 -5.27
N GLY A 173 -29.11 15.97 -3.98
CA GLY A 173 -29.83 16.79 -3.03
C GLY A 173 -29.15 18.10 -2.66
N LYS A 174 -29.95 19.01 -2.09
CA LYS A 174 -29.60 20.43 -1.96
C LYS A 174 -29.08 20.83 -0.58
N LYS A 175 -29.44 20.09 0.48
CA LYS A 175 -29.10 20.48 1.87
C LYS A 175 -28.30 19.41 2.60
N THR A 176 -28.89 18.24 2.88
CA THR A 176 -28.26 17.30 3.81
C THR A 176 -28.45 15.84 3.42
N LEU A 177 -27.38 15.06 3.52
CA LEU A 177 -27.43 13.60 3.48
C LEU A 177 -26.79 13.04 4.76
N LEU A 178 -27.48 12.13 5.44
CA LEU A 178 -26.93 11.31 6.51
C LEU A 178 -26.96 9.84 6.10
N LEU A 179 -25.80 9.22 6.03
CA LEU A 179 -25.62 7.77 5.89
C LEU A 179 -25.11 7.22 7.21
N ARG A 180 -25.79 6.22 7.77
CA ARG A 180 -25.41 5.66 9.07
C ARG A 180 -25.52 4.16 9.15
N ARG A 181 -24.44 3.48 9.57
CA ARG A 181 -24.40 2.00 9.69
C ARG A 181 -24.84 1.30 8.40
N CYS A 182 -24.45 1.87 7.26
CA CYS A 182 -24.68 1.29 5.95
C CYS A 182 -23.44 0.50 5.51
N GLU A 183 -23.68 -0.62 4.84
CA GLU A 183 -22.64 -1.42 4.20
C GLU A 183 -22.75 -1.28 2.68
N PHE A 184 -21.65 -0.96 2.02
CA PHE A 184 -21.58 -0.83 0.57
C PHE A 184 -20.64 -1.90 0.02
N ILE A 185 -21.13 -2.69 -0.92
CA ILE A 185 -20.36 -3.75 -1.57
C ILE A 185 -20.35 -3.54 -3.07
N GLN A 186 -19.15 -3.43 -3.64
CA GLN A 186 -18.90 -3.43 -5.07
C GLN A 186 -18.30 -4.77 -5.51
N ALA A 187 -18.77 -5.32 -6.62
CA ALA A 187 -18.17 -6.51 -7.19
C ALA A 187 -18.14 -6.50 -8.73
N GLN A 188 -17.17 -7.24 -9.29
CA GLN A 188 -17.06 -7.53 -10.73
C GLN A 188 -16.94 -6.29 -11.62
N ALA A 189 -16.36 -5.21 -11.10
CA ALA A 189 -16.09 -3.99 -11.85
C ALA A 189 -15.00 -4.21 -12.91
N VAL A 190 -15.19 -3.64 -14.10
CA VAL A 190 -14.10 -3.55 -15.08
C VAL A 190 -13.09 -2.49 -14.59
N GLN A 191 -11.87 -2.93 -14.30
CA GLN A 191 -10.76 -2.06 -13.89
C GLN A 191 -10.16 -1.37 -15.13
N SER A 192 -10.78 -0.27 -15.59
CA SER A 192 -10.28 0.57 -16.70
C SER A 192 -9.77 1.93 -16.22
N GLU A 193 -9.28 2.80 -17.09
CA GLU A 193 -8.98 4.20 -16.71
C GLU A 193 -10.26 5.05 -16.62
N ASN A 194 -11.29 4.71 -17.39
CA ASN A 194 -12.61 5.34 -17.38
C ASN A 194 -13.54 4.69 -16.35
N ARG A 195 -13.06 4.48 -15.12
CA ARG A 195 -13.86 3.88 -14.05
C ARG A 195 -15.10 4.72 -13.78
N GLN A 196 -16.26 4.08 -13.80
CA GLN A 196 -17.55 4.72 -13.54
C GLN A 196 -18.40 3.93 -12.52
N LEU A 197 -17.78 3.05 -11.73
CA LEU A 197 -18.46 2.37 -10.61
C LEU A 197 -18.15 3.11 -9.31
N ALA A 198 -19.20 3.51 -8.58
CA ALA A 198 -19.03 4.00 -7.22
C ALA A 198 -20.09 3.56 -6.22
N SER A 199 -19.75 3.49 -4.93
CA SER A 199 -20.74 3.20 -3.89
C SER A 199 -21.65 4.41 -3.71
N LEU A 200 -21.06 5.61 -3.75
CA LEU A 200 -21.73 6.88 -3.61
C LEU A 200 -21.29 7.86 -4.71
N LEU A 201 -22.26 8.40 -5.46
CA LEU A 201 -22.08 9.58 -6.29
C LEU A 201 -22.78 10.76 -5.62
N LEU A 202 -21.99 11.76 -5.21
CA LEU A 202 -22.47 13.02 -4.67
C LEU A 202 -22.43 14.06 -5.78
N ASP A 203 -23.55 14.24 -6.48
CA ASP A 203 -23.68 15.14 -7.64
C ASP A 203 -24.41 16.42 -7.20
N SER A 204 -23.66 17.30 -6.53
CA SER A 204 -24.22 18.54 -5.98
C SER A 204 -24.32 19.62 -7.06
N PRO A 205 -25.46 20.34 -7.17
CA PRO A 205 -25.56 21.50 -8.07
C PRO A 205 -24.48 22.55 -7.77
N GLU A 206 -23.93 23.21 -8.79
CA GLU A 206 -22.79 24.13 -8.66
C GLU A 206 -22.97 25.20 -7.57
N ASN A 207 -24.18 25.76 -7.44
CA ASN A 207 -24.50 26.83 -6.49
C ASN A 207 -24.93 26.34 -5.09
N MET A 208 -24.86 25.04 -4.83
CA MET A 208 -25.28 24.42 -3.58
C MET A 208 -24.09 23.80 -2.86
N LYS A 209 -24.12 23.85 -1.53
CA LYS A 209 -23.08 23.28 -0.65
C LYS A 209 -23.71 22.35 0.36
N PRO A 210 -24.24 21.19 -0.07
CA PRO A 210 -24.89 20.28 0.85
C PRO A 210 -23.88 19.69 1.85
N MET A 211 -24.35 19.43 3.05
CA MET A 211 -23.61 18.75 4.11
C MET A 211 -23.86 17.25 4.04
N ILE A 212 -22.80 16.47 3.86
CA ILE A 212 -22.86 15.02 3.74
C ILE A 212 -22.16 14.41 4.96
N ASN A 213 -22.91 13.68 5.78
CA ASN A 213 -22.39 12.97 6.95
C ASN A 213 -22.46 11.47 6.70
N ILE A 214 -21.34 10.79 6.84
CA ILE A 214 -21.20 9.34 6.67
C ILE A 214 -20.62 8.80 7.98
N GLU A 215 -21.43 8.05 8.71
CA GLU A 215 -21.12 7.63 10.09
C GLU A 215 -21.24 6.12 10.24
N ASP A 216 -20.27 5.51 10.90
CA ASP A 216 -20.33 4.10 11.27
C ASP A 216 -20.50 3.15 10.04
N CYS A 217 -20.08 3.54 8.84
CA CYS A 217 -20.31 2.80 7.58
C CYS A 217 -19.14 1.90 7.18
N CYS A 218 -19.43 0.91 6.34
CA CYS A 218 -18.44 -0.03 5.77
C CYS A 218 -18.48 0.03 4.24
N PHE A 219 -17.32 0.14 3.60
CA PHE A 219 -17.19 0.12 2.14
C PHE A 219 -16.25 -1.01 1.74
N LEU A 220 -16.73 -1.95 0.93
CA LEU A 220 -15.99 -3.13 0.50
C LEU A 220 -16.05 -3.26 -1.02
N GLY A 221 -14.94 -3.71 -1.60
CA GLY A 221 -14.85 -3.96 -3.02
C GLY A 221 -14.15 -5.29 -3.29
N PHE A 222 -14.67 -6.02 -4.27
CA PHE A 222 -14.24 -7.37 -4.61
C PHE A 222 -14.12 -7.51 -6.12
N GLU A 223 -13.10 -8.23 -6.58
CA GLU A 223 -12.98 -8.53 -8.01
C GLU A 223 -14.07 -9.51 -8.46
N GLN A 224 -14.48 -10.43 -7.58
CA GLN A 224 -15.44 -11.48 -7.91
C GLN A 224 -16.58 -11.61 -6.88
N ILE A 225 -17.78 -11.83 -7.41
CA ILE A 225 -18.95 -12.32 -6.66
C ILE A 225 -19.42 -13.62 -7.31
N VAL A 226 -19.46 -14.70 -6.53
CA VAL A 226 -19.83 -16.03 -6.99
C VAL A 226 -21.04 -16.51 -6.21
N SER A 227 -22.08 -16.92 -6.93
CA SER A 227 -23.22 -17.65 -6.35
C SER A 227 -23.12 -19.11 -6.82
N PRO A 228 -22.34 -19.97 -6.12
CA PRO A 228 -22.23 -21.36 -6.52
C PRO A 228 -23.61 -22.03 -6.45
N LEU A 229 -23.85 -23.01 -7.33
CA LEU A 229 -25.04 -23.86 -7.20
C LEU A 229 -24.72 -24.98 -6.21
N ASN A 230 -25.63 -25.24 -5.28
CA ASN A 230 -25.56 -26.40 -4.40
C ASN A 230 -25.86 -27.70 -5.17
N ASP A 231 -25.67 -28.85 -4.51
CA ASP A 231 -25.89 -30.19 -5.10
C ASP A 231 -27.31 -30.41 -5.64
N ALA A 232 -28.28 -29.58 -5.24
CA ALA A 232 -29.65 -29.58 -5.75
C ALA A 232 -29.89 -28.61 -6.92
N GLY A 233 -28.84 -27.99 -7.46
CA GLY A 233 -28.91 -27.01 -8.55
C GLY A 233 -29.54 -25.67 -8.13
N LYS A 234 -29.62 -25.36 -6.82
CA LYS A 234 -30.09 -24.08 -6.31
C LYS A 234 -28.91 -23.19 -5.94
N PRO A 235 -29.00 -21.85 -6.08
CA PRO A 235 -27.95 -20.96 -5.60
C PRO A 235 -27.67 -21.17 -4.10
N ASP A 236 -26.41 -21.34 -3.75
CA ASP A 236 -25.88 -21.34 -2.38
C ASP A 236 -25.52 -19.90 -1.94
N LEU A 237 -25.02 -19.75 -0.72
CA LEU A 237 -24.63 -18.45 -0.16
C LEU A 237 -23.62 -17.74 -1.09
N VAL A 238 -23.84 -16.44 -1.31
CA VAL A 238 -22.97 -15.60 -2.13
C VAL A 238 -21.58 -15.54 -1.50
N SER A 239 -20.55 -15.86 -2.28
CA SER A 239 -19.14 -15.78 -1.90
C SER A 239 -18.49 -14.63 -2.64
N TYR A 240 -17.82 -13.73 -1.92
CA TYR A 240 -17.02 -12.66 -2.49
C TYR A 240 -15.55 -13.03 -2.38
N ARG A 241 -14.77 -12.73 -3.42
CA ARG A 241 -13.37 -13.16 -3.53
C ARG A 241 -12.50 -12.05 -4.08
N GLN A 242 -11.20 -12.17 -3.84
CA GLN A 242 -10.17 -11.25 -4.32
C GLN A 242 -10.46 -9.79 -3.92
N PRO A 243 -10.53 -9.51 -2.61
CA PRO A 243 -10.68 -8.14 -2.12
C PRO A 243 -9.44 -7.28 -2.41
N ASP A 244 -8.29 -7.88 -2.74
CA ASP A 244 -7.06 -7.14 -3.10
C ASP A 244 -7.17 -6.37 -4.42
N GLY A 245 -7.92 -6.90 -5.39
CA GLY A 245 -8.28 -6.21 -6.63
C GLY A 245 -9.14 -4.98 -6.36
N GLY A 246 -9.88 -5.00 -5.25
CA GLY A 246 -10.65 -3.89 -4.70
C GLY A 246 -11.83 -3.43 -5.56
N GLY A 247 -12.59 -2.49 -5.00
CA GLY A 247 -13.63 -1.74 -5.72
C GLY A 247 -13.04 -0.66 -6.61
N CYS A 248 -13.88 0.06 -7.35
CA CYS A 248 -13.46 1.25 -8.10
C CYS A 248 -13.40 2.46 -7.15
N ASP A 249 -14.42 3.31 -7.13
CA ASP A 249 -14.47 4.49 -6.27
C ASP A 249 -15.43 4.25 -5.10
N ALA A 250 -15.02 4.42 -3.85
CA ALA A 250 -15.99 4.34 -2.75
C ALA A 250 -16.93 5.56 -2.80
N ILE A 251 -16.38 6.75 -2.99
CA ILE A 251 -17.14 8.01 -3.05
C ILE A 251 -16.65 8.86 -4.21
N ILE A 252 -17.54 9.17 -5.16
CA ILE A 252 -17.32 10.23 -6.15
C ILE A 252 -17.95 11.51 -5.63
N LYS A 253 -17.14 12.56 -5.53
CA LYS A 253 -17.53 13.91 -5.17
C LYS A 253 -17.51 14.80 -6.40
N LYS A 254 -18.71 15.21 -6.85
CA LYS A 254 -18.91 16.16 -7.93
C LYS A 254 -19.60 17.42 -7.42
N GLY A 255 -18.97 18.56 -7.61
CA GLY A 255 -19.43 19.85 -7.10
C GLY A 255 -19.02 20.13 -5.64
N ASN A 256 -19.77 21.01 -4.97
CA ASN A 256 -19.31 21.76 -3.80
C ASN A 256 -19.83 21.24 -2.44
N SER A 257 -20.22 19.96 -2.35
CA SER A 257 -20.58 19.35 -1.07
C SER A 257 -19.46 19.45 -0.04
N ARG A 258 -19.81 19.58 1.24
CA ARG A 258 -18.90 19.37 2.36
C ARG A 258 -19.15 17.98 2.94
N ILE A 259 -18.10 17.20 3.12
CA ILE A 259 -18.22 15.80 3.51
C ILE A 259 -17.55 15.60 4.87
N ARG A 260 -18.25 14.93 5.79
CA ARG A 260 -17.67 14.38 7.01
C ARG A 260 -17.85 12.87 6.99
N VAL A 261 -16.74 12.16 7.09
CA VAL A 261 -16.68 10.71 7.23
C VAL A 261 -16.12 10.40 8.61
N SER A 262 -16.88 9.71 9.44
CA SER A 262 -16.47 9.39 10.81
C SER A 262 -16.75 7.95 11.18
N ASP A 263 -15.80 7.31 11.86
CA ASP A 263 -15.95 5.92 12.34
C ASP A 263 -16.31 4.95 11.19
N CYS A 264 -15.71 5.17 10.02
CA CYS A 264 -15.96 4.33 8.84
C CYS A 264 -14.76 3.43 8.54
N VAL A 265 -15.04 2.26 7.97
CA VAL A 265 -14.01 1.35 7.50
C VAL A 265 -14.09 1.18 5.99
N PHE A 266 -12.92 1.08 5.35
CA PHE A 266 -12.80 0.92 3.92
C PHE A 266 -11.89 -0.26 3.63
N GLY A 267 -12.44 -1.29 2.99
CA GLY A 267 -11.66 -2.31 2.31
C GLY A 267 -11.01 -1.74 1.05
N PRO A 268 -10.20 -2.53 0.34
CA PRO A 268 -9.51 -2.03 -0.84
C PRO A 268 -10.48 -1.49 -1.90
N HIS A 269 -10.21 -0.26 -2.33
CA HIS A 269 -10.81 0.39 -3.50
C HIS A 269 -9.69 1.07 -4.29
N TYR A 270 -9.88 1.32 -5.58
CA TYR A 270 -8.95 2.14 -6.33
C TYR A 270 -8.87 3.55 -5.76
N SER A 271 -10.00 4.18 -5.43
CA SER A 271 -10.03 5.43 -4.67
C SER A 271 -11.08 5.41 -3.56
N ILE A 272 -10.74 5.97 -2.41
CA ILE A 272 -11.74 6.19 -1.34
C ILE A 272 -12.59 7.41 -1.67
N ILE A 273 -11.97 8.51 -2.09
CA ILE A 273 -12.66 9.72 -2.53
C ILE A 273 -12.08 10.22 -3.85
N HIS A 274 -12.91 10.18 -4.88
CA HIS A 274 -12.63 10.72 -6.21
C HIS A 274 -13.27 12.11 -6.35
N PHE A 275 -12.45 13.14 -6.50
CA PHE A 275 -12.89 14.48 -6.82
C PHE A 275 -13.01 14.66 -8.33
N LEU A 276 -14.21 14.95 -8.81
CA LEU A 276 -14.48 15.13 -10.24
C LEU A 276 -15.03 16.54 -10.53
N GLY A 277 -14.42 17.18 -11.53
CA GLY A 277 -14.85 18.48 -12.03
C GLY A 277 -14.43 19.64 -11.14
N LYS A 278 -14.94 20.83 -11.49
CA LYS A 278 -14.60 22.08 -10.80
C LYS A 278 -15.15 22.08 -9.38
N THR A 279 -14.27 22.33 -8.42
CA THR A 279 -14.64 22.54 -7.02
C THR A 279 -14.19 23.91 -6.56
N ASP A 280 -15.05 24.61 -5.83
CA ASP A 280 -14.72 25.89 -5.21
C ASP A 280 -13.87 25.70 -3.94
N THR A 281 -13.46 26.81 -3.32
CA THR A 281 -12.58 26.84 -2.15
C THR A 281 -13.23 26.39 -0.83
N ASP A 282 -14.53 26.08 -0.83
CA ASP A 282 -15.31 25.76 0.37
C ASP A 282 -15.99 24.39 0.23
N ASN A 283 -15.16 23.38 -0.03
CA ASN A 283 -15.51 22.02 -0.44
C ASN A 283 -14.89 20.95 0.49
N LEU A 284 -14.62 21.32 1.75
CA LEU A 284 -13.85 20.54 2.72
C LEU A 284 -14.39 19.12 2.90
N VAL A 285 -13.47 18.16 2.89
CA VAL A 285 -13.69 16.77 3.27
C VAL A 285 -12.93 16.49 4.56
N VAL A 286 -13.65 16.08 5.61
CA VAL A 286 -13.08 15.68 6.90
C VAL A 286 -13.22 14.17 7.05
N ILE A 287 -12.11 13.48 7.24
CA ILE A 287 -12.06 12.04 7.52
C ILE A 287 -11.54 11.89 8.95
N GLN A 288 -12.36 11.33 9.84
CA GLN A 288 -12.03 11.23 11.25
C GLN A 288 -12.25 9.81 11.77
N HIS A 289 -11.32 9.27 12.55
CA HIS A 289 -11.43 7.90 13.10
C HIS A 289 -11.84 6.88 12.02
N CYS A 290 -11.17 6.88 10.87
CA CYS A 290 -11.45 5.92 9.82
C CYS A 290 -10.30 4.93 9.68
N SER A 291 -10.61 3.66 9.39
CA SER A 291 -9.62 2.63 9.09
C SER A 291 -9.70 2.25 7.61
N ILE A 292 -8.66 2.58 6.85
CA ILE A 292 -8.58 2.39 5.41
C ILE A 292 -7.53 1.31 5.11
N MET A 293 -8.01 0.16 4.65
CA MET A 293 -7.18 -0.96 4.22
C MET A 293 -6.89 -0.83 2.73
N GLN A 294 -5.64 -0.52 2.39
CA GLN A 294 -5.22 -0.32 1.01
C GLN A 294 -4.84 -1.65 0.34
N GLY A 295 -5.35 -1.85 -0.88
CA GLY A 295 -4.93 -2.88 -1.83
C GLY A 295 -3.67 -2.49 -2.60
N THR A 296 -3.41 -3.15 -3.73
CA THR A 296 -2.20 -2.91 -4.52
C THR A 296 -2.21 -1.54 -5.24
N LYS A 297 -3.38 -1.08 -5.70
CA LYS A 297 -3.55 0.16 -6.50
C LYS A 297 -4.29 1.29 -5.77
N SER A 298 -4.66 1.07 -4.51
CA SER A 298 -5.55 1.94 -3.75
C SER A 298 -4.98 3.34 -3.53
N CYS A 299 -5.86 4.34 -3.53
CA CYS A 299 -5.56 5.67 -3.03
C CYS A 299 -6.62 6.19 -2.07
N LEU A 300 -6.23 7.05 -1.12
CA LEU A 300 -7.21 7.74 -0.28
C LEU A 300 -7.95 8.79 -1.13
N ILE A 301 -7.19 9.64 -1.83
CA ILE A 301 -7.72 10.74 -2.64
C ILE A 301 -7.30 10.57 -4.09
N TYR A 302 -8.27 10.63 -4.99
CA TYR A 302 -8.03 10.82 -6.42
C TYR A 302 -8.51 12.22 -6.82
N ALA A 303 -7.56 13.10 -7.13
CA ALA A 303 -7.82 14.44 -7.63
C ALA A 303 -7.91 14.42 -9.16
N GLY A 304 -9.14 14.31 -9.67
CA GLY A 304 -9.43 14.34 -11.10
C GLY A 304 -9.24 15.73 -11.72
N ALA A 305 -9.37 15.80 -13.04
CA ALA A 305 -9.15 17.03 -13.79
C ALA A 305 -10.03 18.18 -13.27
N GLN A 306 -9.45 19.38 -13.19
CA GLN A 306 -10.09 20.63 -12.74
C GLN A 306 -10.56 20.65 -11.27
N SER A 307 -10.24 19.62 -10.47
CA SER A 307 -10.57 19.61 -9.04
C SER A 307 -9.53 20.36 -8.20
N SER A 308 -9.95 20.88 -7.06
CA SER A 308 -9.06 21.47 -6.05
C SER A 308 -9.44 20.92 -4.67
N PRO A 309 -9.05 19.68 -4.36
CA PRO A 309 -9.47 19.01 -3.14
C PRO A 309 -8.94 19.72 -1.89
N GLN A 310 -9.78 19.77 -0.85
CA GLN A 310 -9.38 20.19 0.48
C GLN A 310 -9.75 19.09 1.46
N VAL A 311 -8.73 18.47 2.04
CA VAL A 311 -8.89 17.27 2.86
C VAL A 311 -8.23 17.46 4.21
N GLU A 312 -8.99 17.18 5.26
CA GLU A 312 -8.51 17.08 6.62
C GLU A 312 -8.69 15.64 7.11
N VAL A 313 -7.61 15.02 7.57
CA VAL A 313 -7.61 13.65 8.07
C VAL A 313 -7.17 13.66 9.51
N ILE A 314 -7.98 13.10 10.40
CA ILE A 314 -7.82 13.22 11.85
C ILE A 314 -7.91 11.82 12.47
N HIS A 315 -6.94 11.46 13.31
CA HIS A 315 -6.97 10.23 14.11
C HIS A 315 -7.33 8.97 13.29
N SER A 316 -6.90 8.91 12.03
CA SER A 316 -7.27 7.85 11.08
C SER A 316 -6.07 6.96 10.73
N LEU A 317 -6.38 5.73 10.32
CA LEU A 317 -5.40 4.72 9.93
C LEU A 317 -5.49 4.49 8.43
N ILE A 318 -4.38 4.68 7.72
CA ILE A 318 -4.24 4.36 6.29
C ILE A 318 -3.11 3.34 6.18
N ALA A 319 -3.48 2.08 5.91
CA ALA A 319 -2.53 1.00 6.00
C ALA A 319 -2.74 -0.03 4.90
N ARG A 320 -1.66 -0.45 4.27
CA ARG A 320 -1.68 -1.60 3.37
C ARG A 320 -1.88 -2.89 4.16
N SER A 321 -2.55 -3.86 3.56
CA SER A 321 -2.70 -5.19 4.15
C SER A 321 -1.37 -6.00 4.14
N PRO A 322 -1.03 -6.75 5.21
CA PRO A 322 0.22 -7.51 5.29
C PRO A 322 0.22 -8.80 4.44
N ASP A 323 -0.95 -9.32 4.06
CA ASP A 323 -1.12 -10.52 3.22
C ASP A 323 -1.12 -10.24 1.71
N LEU A 324 -0.91 -8.98 1.31
CA LEU A 324 -0.71 -8.63 -0.09
C LEU A 324 0.67 -9.09 -0.57
N VAL A 325 0.67 -9.90 -1.62
CA VAL A 325 1.87 -10.19 -2.40
C VAL A 325 2.13 -9.00 -3.32
N PHE A 326 3.37 -8.56 -3.37
CA PHE A 326 3.78 -7.47 -4.24
C PHE A 326 3.54 -7.80 -5.71
N GLN A 327 2.96 -6.85 -6.46
CA GLN A 327 2.79 -6.93 -7.91
C GLN A 327 3.56 -5.78 -8.57
N ALA A 328 4.47 -6.11 -9.50
CA ALA A 328 5.42 -5.18 -10.14
C ALA A 328 4.77 -4.07 -10.99
N ASP A 329 3.52 -4.30 -11.42
CA ASP A 329 2.80 -3.51 -12.44
C ASP A 329 1.66 -2.67 -11.85
N ALA A 330 1.57 -2.56 -10.51
CA ALA A 330 0.54 -1.76 -9.86
C ALA A 330 1.00 -0.31 -9.67
N ASP A 331 0.10 0.65 -9.91
CA ASP A 331 0.22 2.09 -9.62
C ASP A 331 0.56 2.45 -8.14
N GLY A 332 0.82 1.46 -7.29
CA GLY A 332 1.14 1.55 -5.87
C GLY A 332 -0.05 1.87 -4.97
N ALA A 333 0.08 1.65 -3.66
CA ALA A 333 -0.85 2.14 -2.66
C ALA A 333 -0.41 3.55 -2.26
N VAL A 334 -1.22 4.57 -2.52
CA VAL A 334 -0.79 5.96 -2.37
C VAL A 334 -1.77 6.75 -1.52
N LEU A 335 -1.34 7.86 -0.91
CA LEU A 335 -2.26 8.73 -0.17
C LEU A 335 -3.06 9.59 -1.17
N ILE A 336 -2.38 10.31 -2.06
CA ILE A 336 -3.01 11.22 -3.03
C ILE A 336 -2.52 10.89 -4.44
N ARG A 337 -3.46 10.64 -5.37
CA ARG A 337 -3.22 10.71 -6.82
C ARG A 337 -3.72 12.03 -7.35
N ASN A 338 -2.89 12.74 -8.10
CA ASN A 338 -3.21 14.05 -8.62
C ASN A 338 -2.91 14.17 -10.11
N THR A 339 -3.94 14.51 -10.89
CA THR A 339 -3.84 14.60 -12.35
C THR A 339 -3.43 15.98 -12.87
N MET A 340 -3.49 17.03 -12.04
CA MET A 340 -3.42 18.43 -12.49
C MET A 340 -2.28 19.26 -11.89
N GLY A 341 -1.49 18.70 -10.97
CA GLY A 341 -0.31 19.36 -10.40
C GLY A 341 -0.30 19.39 -8.88
N PRO A 342 0.89 19.42 -8.24
CA PRO A 342 1.03 19.17 -6.81
C PRO A 342 0.40 20.29 -5.97
N ASN A 343 0.25 21.49 -6.55
CA ASN A 343 -0.25 22.70 -5.88
C ASN A 343 -1.77 22.85 -5.85
N GLN A 344 -2.53 21.82 -6.25
CA GLN A 344 -4.00 21.89 -6.29
C GLN A 344 -4.69 21.21 -5.11
N THR A 345 -4.03 20.26 -4.45
CA THR A 345 -4.62 19.51 -3.33
C THR A 345 -4.13 20.09 -2.02
N LYS A 346 -5.07 20.61 -1.21
CA LYS A 346 -4.79 20.98 0.18
C LYS A 346 -4.99 19.78 1.09
N TYR A 347 -4.02 19.55 1.95
CA TYR A 347 -4.03 18.40 2.87
C TYR A 347 -3.61 18.83 4.27
N LYS A 348 -4.46 18.51 5.25
CA LYS A 348 -4.15 18.65 6.67
C LYS A 348 -4.26 17.28 7.34
N GLY A 349 -3.18 16.84 7.97
CA GLY A 349 -3.17 15.63 8.80
C GLY A 349 -3.05 15.98 10.27
N ASP A 350 -3.72 15.21 11.12
CA ASP A 350 -3.63 15.31 12.56
C ASP A 350 -3.69 13.92 13.23
N GLU A 351 -2.57 13.50 13.82
CA GLU A 351 -2.42 12.25 14.58
C GLU A 351 -2.85 10.98 13.81
N ASN A 352 -2.62 10.95 12.50
CA ASN A 352 -2.87 9.77 11.68
C ASN A 352 -1.72 8.76 11.78
N ARG A 353 -1.97 7.54 11.32
CA ARG A 353 -0.96 6.49 11.16
C ARG A 353 -0.95 5.95 9.74
N TYR A 354 0.25 5.81 9.19
CA TYR A 354 0.47 5.29 7.84
C TYR A 354 1.31 4.02 7.89
N TYR A 355 0.90 2.97 7.18
CA TYR A 355 1.69 1.74 7.08
C TYR A 355 1.82 1.28 5.64
N LYS A 356 3.07 1.16 5.16
CA LYS A 356 3.42 0.68 3.81
C LYS A 356 2.65 1.40 2.68
N VAL A 357 2.50 2.72 2.81
CA VAL A 357 2.06 3.61 1.72
C VAL A 357 3.25 3.81 0.78
N ASP A 358 3.12 3.46 -0.50
CA ASP A 358 4.21 3.55 -1.49
C ASP A 358 4.57 5.00 -1.83
N SER A 359 3.57 5.90 -1.80
CA SER A 359 3.78 7.33 -2.00
C SER A 359 2.68 8.18 -1.39
N PHE A 360 3.03 9.33 -0.83
CA PHE A 360 2.07 10.28 -0.25
C PHE A 360 1.43 11.17 -1.31
N LEU A 361 2.12 11.39 -2.42
CA LEU A 361 1.58 12.11 -3.58
C LEU A 361 2.17 11.50 -4.85
N VAL A 362 1.32 11.16 -5.81
CA VAL A 362 1.72 10.79 -7.17
C VAL A 362 1.00 11.69 -8.17
N GLN A 363 1.74 12.13 -9.16
CA GLN A 363 1.27 12.93 -10.27
C GLN A 363 1.81 12.36 -11.57
N ASN A 364 0.99 12.40 -12.63
CA ASN A 364 1.30 11.78 -13.91
C ASN A 364 1.77 12.77 -14.99
N SER A 365 1.63 14.09 -14.78
CA SER A 365 1.97 15.10 -15.80
C SER A 365 2.36 16.46 -15.19
N PRO A 366 3.67 16.81 -15.14
CA PRO A 366 4.81 15.89 -15.31
C PRO A 366 4.79 14.78 -14.25
N PRO A 367 5.37 13.59 -14.52
CA PRO A 367 5.47 12.52 -13.54
C PRO A 367 6.28 12.95 -12.32
N ILE A 368 5.62 13.02 -11.15
CA ILE A 368 6.25 13.39 -9.87
C ILE A 368 5.69 12.44 -8.80
N SER A 369 6.56 11.98 -7.89
CA SER A 369 6.14 11.21 -6.73
C SER A 369 6.87 11.64 -5.46
N PHE A 370 6.18 11.53 -4.31
CA PHE A 370 6.71 11.82 -2.98
C PHE A 370 6.61 10.56 -2.10
N PRO A 371 7.51 9.58 -2.29
CA PRO A 371 7.53 8.35 -1.50
C PRO A 371 7.94 8.57 -0.04
N ASP A 372 8.74 9.60 0.22
CA ASP A 372 9.19 9.96 1.55
C ASP A 372 8.18 10.90 2.25
N PHE A 373 7.81 10.56 3.49
CA PHE A 373 6.82 11.33 4.25
C PHE A 373 7.33 12.71 4.63
N SER A 374 8.62 12.84 4.97
CA SER A 374 9.20 14.15 5.32
C SER A 374 9.24 15.08 4.11
N ALA A 375 9.51 14.55 2.91
CA ALA A 375 9.46 15.31 1.67
C ALA A 375 8.04 15.79 1.36
N PHE A 376 7.02 14.95 1.60
CA PHE A 376 5.62 15.34 1.47
C PHE A 376 5.23 16.44 2.47
N GLN A 377 5.62 16.33 3.74
CA GLN A 377 5.38 17.37 4.74
C GLN A 377 6.02 18.71 4.34
N THR A 378 7.25 18.68 3.82
CA THR A 378 7.94 19.88 3.34
C THR A 378 7.22 20.50 2.13
N LEU A 379 6.77 19.67 1.18
CA LEU A 379 5.96 20.13 0.05
C LEU A 379 4.71 20.88 0.53
N LEU A 380 3.99 20.34 1.52
CA LEU A 380 2.78 20.97 2.06
C LEU A 380 3.07 22.34 2.67
N ARG A 381 4.14 22.44 3.48
CA ARG A 381 4.54 23.69 4.15
C ARG A 381 4.99 24.75 3.15
N ASP A 382 5.94 24.41 2.28
CA ASP A 382 6.58 25.36 1.37
C ASP A 382 5.59 25.96 0.37
N ASN A 383 4.61 25.17 -0.06
CA ASN A 383 3.58 25.59 -1.01
C ASN A 383 2.29 26.07 -0.35
N LYS A 384 2.23 26.15 1.00
CA LYS A 384 1.04 26.55 1.77
C LYS A 384 -0.20 25.71 1.44
N LEU A 385 0.00 24.41 1.20
CA LEU A 385 -1.04 23.45 0.88
C LEU A 385 -1.61 22.77 2.13
N GLY A 386 -0.96 22.94 3.28
CA GLY A 386 -1.44 22.47 4.58
C GLY A 386 -0.29 21.99 5.46
N VAL A 387 -0.58 21.09 6.40
CA VAL A 387 0.38 20.61 7.40
C VAL A 387 0.00 19.22 7.89
N ASP A 388 0.99 18.39 8.18
CA ASP A 388 0.80 17.09 8.83
C ASP A 388 2.00 16.78 9.72
N ASP A 389 2.15 17.51 10.83
CA ASP A 389 3.34 17.41 11.69
C ASP A 389 3.19 16.36 12.82
N SER A 390 1.95 15.93 13.13
CA SER A 390 1.65 15.00 14.24
C SER A 390 1.47 13.54 13.80
N SER A 391 1.19 13.27 12.52
CA SER A 391 1.03 11.89 12.03
C SER A 391 2.35 11.13 11.93
N LYS A 392 2.28 9.79 11.94
CA LYS A 392 3.45 8.91 12.02
C LYS A 392 3.41 7.76 11.03
N LEU A 393 4.59 7.36 10.56
CA LEU A 393 4.79 6.10 9.86
C LEU A 393 4.92 4.97 10.88
N LEU A 394 4.24 3.86 10.61
CA LEU A 394 4.33 2.64 11.40
C LEU A 394 5.40 1.72 10.80
N GLU A 395 6.25 1.15 11.66
CA GLU A 395 7.26 0.18 11.26
C GLU A 395 6.68 -1.24 11.10
N THR A 396 5.65 -1.56 11.88
CA THR A 396 5.00 -2.88 11.87
C THR A 396 3.54 -2.78 11.46
N SER A 397 2.98 -3.90 10.98
CA SER A 397 1.59 -3.96 10.55
C SER A 397 0.65 -3.57 11.71
N PRO A 398 -0.28 -2.63 11.50
CA PRO A 398 -1.25 -2.21 12.52
C PRO A 398 -2.37 -3.23 12.70
N TRP A 399 -2.60 -4.11 11.73
CA TRP A 399 -3.69 -5.08 11.73
C TRP A 399 -3.41 -6.19 12.74
N LYS A 400 -4.43 -6.61 13.50
CA LYS A 400 -4.31 -7.68 14.50
C LYS A 400 -4.15 -9.05 13.85
N SER A 401 -4.79 -9.25 12.70
CA SER A 401 -4.62 -10.42 11.84
C SER A 401 -3.46 -10.22 10.88
N ASP A 402 -2.70 -11.28 10.63
CA ASP A 402 -1.71 -11.32 9.55
C ASP A 402 -2.34 -11.58 8.18
N GLN A 403 -3.64 -11.92 8.14
CA GLN A 403 -4.41 -12.19 6.92
C GLN A 403 -5.78 -11.48 6.92
N PRO A 404 -5.83 -10.14 6.98
CA PRO A 404 -7.12 -9.45 7.09
C PRO A 404 -7.91 -9.44 5.77
N LEU A 405 -7.28 -9.59 4.59
CA LEU A 405 -8.03 -9.71 3.32
C LEU A 405 -8.79 -11.03 3.26
N LYS A 406 -8.20 -12.12 3.72
CA LYS A 406 -8.89 -13.40 3.85
C LYS A 406 -10.12 -13.29 4.78
N LEU A 407 -10.01 -12.53 5.86
CA LEU A 407 -11.15 -12.27 6.75
C LEU A 407 -12.25 -11.46 6.05
N LEU A 408 -11.92 -10.58 5.10
CA LEU A 408 -12.92 -9.89 4.27
C LEU A 408 -13.64 -10.87 3.32
N GLU A 409 -12.94 -11.81 2.70
CA GLU A 409 -13.55 -12.86 1.86
C GLU A 409 -14.55 -13.73 2.66
N GLU A 410 -14.23 -13.98 3.92
CA GLU A 410 -15.07 -14.74 4.86
C GLU A 410 -16.14 -13.88 5.56
N PHE A 411 -16.25 -12.58 5.25
CA PHE A 411 -17.17 -11.62 5.88
C PHE A 411 -17.00 -11.48 7.40
N HIS A 412 -15.80 -11.78 7.90
CA HIS A 412 -15.37 -11.58 9.29
C HIS A 412 -14.94 -10.12 9.52
N LEU A 413 -15.82 -9.15 9.25
CA LEU A 413 -15.48 -7.72 9.15
C LEU A 413 -14.87 -7.14 10.43
N GLY A 414 -15.45 -7.47 11.59
CA GLY A 414 -14.94 -7.02 12.88
C GLY A 414 -13.53 -7.55 13.19
N GLN A 415 -13.16 -8.72 12.70
CA GLN A 415 -11.79 -9.23 12.82
C GLN A 415 -10.86 -8.65 11.75
N ALA A 416 -11.36 -8.45 10.53
CA ALA A 416 -10.58 -7.93 9.41
C ALA A 416 -10.02 -6.53 9.67
N PHE A 417 -10.85 -5.64 10.24
CA PHE A 417 -10.46 -4.26 10.57
C PHE A 417 -9.94 -4.07 12.01
N MET A 418 -9.82 -5.15 12.77
CA MET A 418 -9.29 -5.08 14.14
C MET A 418 -7.81 -4.69 14.09
N ILE A 419 -7.45 -3.65 14.82
CA ILE A 419 -6.05 -3.22 14.95
C ILE A 419 -5.39 -3.87 16.16
N LYS A 420 -4.06 -3.79 16.25
CA LYS A 420 -3.30 -4.17 17.45
C LYS A 420 -3.57 -3.17 18.58
N ASP A 421 -4.76 -3.27 19.14
CA ASP A 421 -5.34 -2.44 20.19
C ASP A 421 -4.48 -2.35 21.45
N SER A 422 -3.52 -3.25 21.66
CA SER A 422 -2.56 -3.16 22.75
C SER A 422 -1.28 -2.38 22.42
N SER A 423 -1.07 -1.92 21.18
CA SER A 423 0.11 -1.14 20.77
C SER A 423 -0.06 0.34 21.11
N MET A 424 0.97 0.94 21.73
CA MET A 424 0.98 2.35 22.12
C MET A 424 0.84 3.29 20.91
N GLU A 425 1.43 2.94 19.77
CA GLU A 425 1.40 3.78 18.56
C GLU A 425 -0.01 3.88 17.94
N LEU A 426 -0.90 2.94 18.28
CA LEU A 426 -2.28 2.87 17.80
C LEU A 426 -3.29 3.41 18.83
N ARG A 427 -2.81 3.95 19.95
CA ARG A 427 -3.63 4.71 20.90
C ARG A 427 -3.65 6.18 20.51
N SER A 428 -4.80 6.82 20.68
CA SER A 428 -4.87 8.28 20.55
C SER A 428 -4.12 8.94 21.71
N PRO A 429 -3.28 9.95 21.44
CA PRO A 429 -2.55 10.66 22.49
C PRO A 429 -3.47 11.44 23.43
N ASP A 430 -4.65 11.85 22.96
CA ASP A 430 -5.63 12.62 23.74
C ASP A 430 -6.21 11.82 24.91
N ASN A 431 -6.45 10.52 24.70
CA ASN A 431 -6.83 9.59 25.75
C ASN A 431 -6.37 8.18 25.42
N ILE A 432 -5.14 7.89 25.83
CA ILE A 432 -4.46 6.64 25.56
C ILE A 432 -5.20 5.40 26.12
N ALA A 433 -5.95 5.58 27.22
CA ALA A 433 -6.62 4.48 27.91
C ALA A 433 -7.84 3.95 27.13
N ASP A 434 -8.60 4.85 26.49
CA ASP A 434 -9.93 4.53 25.96
C ASP A 434 -10.09 4.77 24.46
N ARG A 435 -9.10 5.36 23.78
CA ARG A 435 -9.22 5.82 22.40
C ARG A 435 -8.18 5.19 21.48
N LEU A 436 -8.59 4.89 20.25
CA LEU A 436 -7.76 4.28 19.21
C LEU A 436 -7.51 5.27 18.05
N ILE A 437 -6.41 5.07 17.33
CA ILE A 437 -6.23 5.64 15.99
C ILE A 437 -6.88 4.70 14.97
N GLY A 438 -7.72 5.25 14.09
CA GLY A 438 -8.59 4.50 13.18
C GLY A 438 -10.02 4.43 13.69
N ALA A 439 -10.84 3.59 13.06
CA ALA A 439 -12.23 3.37 13.45
C ALA A 439 -12.34 2.73 14.83
N GLU A 440 -13.10 3.35 15.73
CA GLU A 440 -13.37 2.82 17.07
C GLU A 440 -14.65 1.96 17.10
N LYS A 441 -15.52 2.21 16.13
CA LYS A 441 -16.79 1.53 15.89
C LYS A 441 -17.13 1.64 14.41
N PHE A 442 -17.98 0.75 13.93
CA PHE A 442 -18.62 0.79 12.61
C PHE A 442 -19.68 -0.32 12.58
N LEU A 443 -20.76 -0.14 11.81
CA LEU A 443 -21.89 -1.05 11.79
C LEU A 443 -22.35 -1.42 13.22
N ASP A 444 -22.33 -2.71 13.58
CA ASP A 444 -22.63 -3.22 14.92
C ASP A 444 -21.37 -3.44 15.79
N PHE A 445 -20.19 -3.19 15.24
CA PHE A 445 -18.92 -3.40 15.93
C PHE A 445 -18.51 -2.16 16.71
N SER A 446 -17.99 -2.37 17.91
CA SER A 446 -17.36 -1.33 18.70
C SER A 446 -16.17 -1.92 19.47
N TYR A 447 -14.97 -1.47 19.11
CA TYR A 447 -13.72 -1.89 19.72
C TYR A 447 -13.49 -1.26 21.09
N ILE A 448 -14.16 -0.13 21.36
CA ILE A 448 -14.11 0.62 22.62
C ILE A 448 -15.33 0.36 23.52
N SER A 449 -16.21 -0.58 23.16
CA SER A 449 -17.38 -0.94 23.99
C SER A 449 -17.00 -1.62 25.32
N ARG A 450 -15.79 -2.17 25.37
CA ARG A 450 -15.15 -2.69 26.57
C ARG A 450 -13.87 -1.90 26.82
N PRO A 451 -13.40 -1.79 28.08
CA PRO A 451 -12.11 -1.21 28.37
C PRO A 451 -11.05 -1.84 27.47
N LEU A 452 -10.29 -1.00 26.78
CA LEU A 452 -9.23 -1.47 25.91
C LEU A 452 -8.22 -2.27 26.76
N PRO A 453 -7.58 -3.31 26.19
CA PRO A 453 -6.58 -4.06 26.93
C PRO A 453 -5.49 -3.11 27.44
N PRO A 454 -4.80 -3.43 28.55
CA PRO A 454 -3.61 -2.69 28.92
C PRO A 454 -2.69 -2.58 27.71
N ILE A 455 -2.08 -1.42 27.52
CA ILE A 455 -1.02 -1.29 26.52
C ILE A 455 0.00 -2.35 26.86
N THR A 456 0.08 -3.38 26.02
CA THR A 456 1.31 -4.16 25.99
C THR A 456 2.31 -3.14 25.53
N SER A 457 3.26 -2.78 26.39
CA SER A 457 4.46 -2.13 25.89
C SER A 457 5.12 -3.16 24.99
N THR A 458 4.65 -3.31 23.75
CA THR A 458 5.33 -4.00 22.67
C THR A 458 6.40 -3.04 22.15
N LYS A 459 7.30 -2.60 23.04
CA LYS A 459 8.66 -3.07 22.82
C LYS A 459 8.50 -4.57 22.91
N PRO A 460 8.75 -5.37 21.86
CA PRO A 460 8.61 -6.80 21.96
C PRO A 460 9.16 -7.25 23.31
N GLU A 461 8.59 -8.27 23.97
CA GLU A 461 9.25 -8.96 25.07
C GLU A 461 10.55 -9.66 24.57
N ALA A 462 11.37 -8.95 23.80
CA ALA A 462 12.72 -8.70 24.17
C ALA A 462 12.80 -8.42 25.67
N SER A 463 13.61 -9.18 26.36
CA SER A 463 14.24 -8.64 27.56
C SER A 463 14.61 -7.17 27.31
N ASN A 464 14.12 -6.26 28.15
CA ASN A 464 14.31 -4.81 28.01
C ASN A 464 15.79 -4.38 28.14
N LYS A 465 16.70 -5.35 28.26
CA LYS A 465 18.13 -5.18 28.08
C LYS A 465 18.48 -5.72 26.70
N PRO A 466 18.90 -4.86 25.74
CA PRO A 466 19.42 -5.34 24.47
C PRO A 466 20.56 -6.30 24.75
N ARG A 467 20.67 -7.37 23.95
CA ARG A 467 21.76 -8.33 24.11
C ARG A 467 23.04 -7.63 23.72
N VAL A 468 23.99 -7.52 24.62
CA VAL A 468 25.26 -6.86 24.36
C VAL A 468 26.28 -7.94 24.04
N VAL A 469 26.87 -7.87 22.87
CA VAL A 469 28.06 -8.65 22.53
C VAL A 469 29.27 -7.84 22.95
N ASP A 470 30.01 -8.31 23.94
CA ASP A 470 31.27 -7.74 24.40
C ASP A 470 32.31 -8.84 24.49
N SER A 471 33.32 -8.78 23.63
CA SER A 471 34.35 -9.82 23.54
C SER A 471 35.34 -9.80 24.71
N THR A 472 35.34 -8.72 25.50
CA THR A 472 36.30 -8.42 26.56
C THR A 472 35.76 -8.68 27.98
N GLU A 473 34.43 -8.69 28.15
CA GLU A 473 33.79 -8.98 29.44
C GLU A 473 33.56 -10.49 29.66
N VAL A 474 33.36 -10.84 30.94
CA VAL A 474 32.92 -12.19 31.32
C VAL A 474 31.47 -12.35 30.89
N GLU A 475 31.18 -13.45 30.18
CA GLU A 475 29.82 -13.77 29.76
C GLU A 475 28.88 -13.84 30.98
N ASP A 476 27.83 -13.02 30.95
CA ASP A 476 26.82 -12.96 32.00
C ASP A 476 25.44 -12.99 31.35
N PRO A 477 24.91 -14.20 31.07
CA PRO A 477 23.60 -14.36 30.46
C PRO A 477 22.48 -13.76 31.31
N SER A 478 22.66 -13.63 32.64
CA SER A 478 21.70 -12.98 33.54
C SER A 478 21.60 -11.46 33.33
N LYS A 479 22.66 -10.86 32.75
CA LYS A 479 22.71 -9.45 32.34
C LYS A 479 22.55 -9.24 30.84
N PHE A 480 22.29 -10.30 30.06
CA PHE A 480 22.22 -10.26 28.59
C PHE A 480 23.53 -9.81 27.93
N VAL A 481 24.68 -10.09 28.57
CA VAL A 481 26.01 -9.83 28.03
C VAL A 481 26.62 -11.15 27.55
N PHE A 482 26.96 -11.21 26.27
CA PHE A 482 27.46 -12.38 25.57
C PHE A 482 28.86 -12.12 25.04
N LYS A 483 29.73 -13.13 25.10
CA LYS A 483 31.10 -12.99 24.57
C LYS A 483 31.15 -13.02 23.05
N THR A 484 30.18 -13.67 22.41
CA THR A 484 30.15 -13.88 20.96
C THR A 484 28.79 -13.54 20.38
N LEU A 485 28.78 -13.14 19.10
CA LEU A 485 27.54 -12.90 18.36
C LEU A 485 26.71 -14.18 18.19
N GLU A 486 27.37 -15.34 18.10
CA GLU A 486 26.72 -16.66 18.03
C GLU A 486 25.88 -16.95 19.29
N ALA A 487 26.45 -16.75 20.48
CA ALA A 487 25.74 -16.95 21.74
C ALA A 487 24.58 -15.96 21.91
N ALA A 488 24.80 -14.70 21.51
CA ALA A 488 23.73 -13.70 21.50
C ALA A 488 22.58 -14.09 20.57
N LEU A 489 22.87 -14.56 19.36
CA LEU A 489 21.87 -15.01 18.40
C LEU A 489 21.12 -16.27 18.85
N ALA A 490 21.81 -17.26 19.42
CA ALA A 490 21.19 -18.49 19.91
C ALA A 490 20.22 -18.23 21.07
N SER A 491 20.48 -17.20 21.87
CA SER A 491 19.58 -16.77 22.94
C SER A 491 18.51 -15.78 22.47
N CYS A 492 18.57 -15.30 21.24
CA CYS A 492 17.73 -14.25 20.68
C CYS A 492 16.32 -14.79 20.33
N LYS A 493 15.30 -13.97 20.56
CA LYS A 493 13.92 -14.17 20.11
C LYS A 493 13.60 -13.20 18.97
N GLY A 494 12.59 -13.52 18.17
CA GLY A 494 12.11 -12.63 17.12
C GLY A 494 11.67 -11.26 17.65
N GLY A 495 12.09 -10.21 16.95
CA GLY A 495 11.87 -8.80 17.27
C GLY A 495 12.97 -8.16 18.12
N GLU A 496 14.00 -8.90 18.53
CA GLU A 496 15.03 -8.40 19.45
C GLU A 496 16.22 -7.71 18.73
N THR A 497 16.92 -6.85 19.47
CA THR A 497 18.14 -6.17 19.02
C THR A 497 19.38 -6.67 19.75
N ILE A 498 20.44 -6.94 18.99
CA ILE A 498 21.78 -7.24 19.47
C ILE A 498 22.66 -6.00 19.26
N LEU A 499 23.26 -5.51 20.34
CA LEU A 499 24.22 -4.41 20.34
C LEU A 499 25.64 -4.96 20.44
N ILE A 500 26.54 -4.51 19.58
CA ILE A 500 27.94 -4.93 19.61
C ILE A 500 28.77 -3.85 20.29
N ARG A 501 29.21 -4.12 21.53
CA ARG A 501 30.15 -3.30 22.28
C ARG A 501 31.57 -3.83 22.04
N HIS A 502 32.13 -3.45 20.89
CA HIS A 502 33.47 -3.80 20.47
C HIS A 502 34.00 -2.74 19.53
N ASP A 503 35.30 -2.45 19.59
CA ASP A 503 35.97 -1.52 18.69
C ASP A 503 37.01 -2.26 17.83
N GLY A 504 36.97 -2.03 16.51
CA GLY A 504 37.84 -2.68 15.55
C GLY A 504 37.38 -4.08 15.15
N ASP A 505 38.31 -4.91 14.67
CA ASP A 505 38.01 -6.22 14.07
C ASP A 505 37.33 -7.17 15.08
N LEU A 506 36.12 -7.61 14.75
CA LEU A 506 35.36 -8.66 15.43
C LEU A 506 35.16 -9.82 14.46
N ILE A 507 35.82 -10.95 14.73
CA ILE A 507 35.77 -12.11 13.84
C ILE A 507 34.42 -12.84 13.99
N ILE A 508 33.69 -12.95 12.89
CA ILE A 508 32.38 -13.60 12.79
C ILE A 508 32.52 -14.94 12.05
N LYS A 509 32.29 -16.05 12.77
CA LYS A 509 32.12 -17.37 12.16
C LYS A 509 30.77 -17.44 11.43
N PRO A 510 30.56 -18.37 10.47
CA PRO A 510 29.27 -18.54 9.82
C PRO A 510 28.11 -18.72 10.81
N LEU A 511 27.10 -17.86 10.73
CA LEU A 511 25.92 -17.85 11.60
C LEU A 511 24.69 -18.29 10.84
N ARG A 512 23.82 -19.08 11.48
CA ARG A 512 22.58 -19.55 10.90
C ARG A 512 21.38 -18.96 11.64
N LEU A 513 20.45 -18.41 10.88
CA LEU A 513 19.15 -17.94 11.34
C LEU A 513 18.09 -18.84 10.69
N ASP A 514 17.37 -19.58 11.52
CA ASP A 514 16.24 -20.41 11.10
C ASP A 514 14.92 -19.75 11.50
N LYS A 515 13.79 -20.34 11.12
CA LYS A 515 12.43 -19.85 11.40
C LYS A 515 12.19 -19.37 12.84
N THR A 516 12.83 -20.01 13.83
CA THR A 516 12.70 -19.65 15.25
C THR A 516 13.33 -18.32 15.61
N ALA A 517 14.27 -17.82 14.80
CA ALA A 517 14.94 -16.53 14.99
C ALA A 517 13.99 -15.35 14.76
N GLY A 518 12.94 -15.50 13.94
CA GLY A 518 12.04 -14.40 13.58
C GLY A 518 12.78 -13.25 12.89
N GLU A 519 12.52 -12.02 13.32
CA GLU A 519 13.25 -10.82 12.88
C GLU A 519 14.33 -10.43 13.90
N ILE A 520 15.59 -10.24 13.49
CA ILE A 520 16.68 -9.83 14.40
C ILE A 520 17.36 -8.58 13.85
N THR A 521 17.62 -7.60 14.73
CA THR A 521 18.43 -6.42 14.40
C THR A 521 19.80 -6.50 15.07
N ILE A 522 20.87 -6.24 14.30
CA ILE A 522 22.25 -6.15 14.80
C ILE A 522 22.79 -4.76 14.49
N LYS A 523 23.33 -4.08 15.51
CA LYS A 523 23.96 -2.76 15.36
C LYS A 523 25.02 -2.48 16.42
N PRO A 524 25.85 -1.44 16.27
CA PRO A 524 26.82 -1.06 17.30
C PRO A 524 26.15 -0.67 18.63
N PHE A 525 26.82 -0.95 19.73
CA PHE A 525 26.53 -0.29 21.00
C PHE A 525 26.87 1.21 20.88
N PRO A 526 26.10 2.14 21.49
CA PRO A 526 26.38 3.57 21.40
C PRO A 526 27.82 3.91 21.77
N GLY A 527 28.53 4.57 20.84
CA GLY A 527 29.94 4.95 21.00
C GLY A 527 30.97 3.91 20.52
N SER A 528 30.54 2.66 20.27
CA SER A 528 31.41 1.61 19.73
C SER A 528 31.45 1.62 18.20
N LYS A 529 32.55 1.14 17.63
CA LYS A 529 32.83 1.04 16.19
C LYS A 529 33.31 -0.37 15.82
N PRO A 530 32.42 -1.37 15.86
CA PRO A 530 32.78 -2.73 15.51
C PRO A 530 32.96 -2.87 13.99
N ILE A 531 33.98 -3.64 13.60
CA ILE A 531 34.22 -4.05 12.21
C ILE A 531 33.99 -5.55 12.15
N LEU A 532 32.90 -5.99 11.52
CA LEU A 532 32.59 -7.41 11.41
C LEU A 532 33.47 -8.04 10.33
N VAL A 533 34.38 -8.91 10.74
CA VAL A 533 35.33 -9.56 9.84
C VAL A 533 34.92 -11.02 9.63
N SER A 534 34.81 -11.46 8.37
CA SER A 534 34.56 -12.88 8.07
C SER A 534 35.66 -13.78 8.66
N GLY A 535 35.27 -14.76 9.47
CA GLY A 535 36.16 -15.78 10.01
C GLY A 535 36.59 -16.83 8.98
N ASP A 536 37.52 -17.71 9.37
CA ASP A 536 37.99 -18.81 8.52
C ASP A 536 36.83 -19.77 8.19
N THR A 537 36.60 -20.01 6.89
CA THR A 537 35.49 -20.82 6.35
C THR A 537 35.92 -22.23 5.94
N ARG A 538 37.18 -22.61 6.20
CA ARG A 538 37.74 -23.94 5.85
C ARG A 538 37.05 -25.13 6.52
N GLU A 539 36.35 -24.93 7.64
CA GLU A 539 35.74 -26.01 8.44
C GLU A 539 34.22 -26.21 8.19
N GLY A 540 33.58 -25.44 7.29
CA GLY A 540 32.12 -25.41 7.15
C GLY A 540 31.56 -25.79 5.77
N ILE A 541 30.37 -26.39 5.74
CA ILE A 541 29.54 -26.55 4.53
C ILE A 541 28.96 -25.18 4.10
N ILE A 542 28.82 -24.23 5.03
CA ILE A 542 28.22 -22.91 4.81
C ILE A 542 29.34 -21.91 4.51
N VAL A 543 29.26 -21.22 3.36
CA VAL A 543 30.25 -20.21 2.92
C VAL A 543 29.65 -18.80 2.98
N ALA A 544 28.79 -18.55 3.97
CA ALA A 544 28.13 -17.27 4.21
C ALA A 544 28.37 -16.83 5.65
N MET A 545 28.61 -15.53 5.89
CA MET A 545 28.67 -14.99 7.26
C MET A 545 27.31 -15.13 7.94
N PHE A 546 26.21 -14.92 7.20
CA PHE A 546 24.84 -15.16 7.65
C PHE A 546 24.10 -16.08 6.66
N LEU A 547 23.65 -17.24 7.13
CA LEU A 547 22.70 -18.11 6.42
C LEU A 547 21.30 -17.88 7.00
N ILE A 548 20.38 -17.39 6.18
CA ILE A 548 19.03 -16.98 6.57
C ILE A 548 18.02 -17.96 5.95
N ASN A 549 17.20 -18.59 6.79
CA ASN A 549 16.18 -19.55 6.39
C ASN A 549 14.86 -19.24 7.10
N GLU A 550 13.85 -18.76 6.38
CA GLU A 550 12.51 -18.49 6.95
C GLU A 550 12.55 -17.46 8.10
N SER A 551 13.50 -16.51 8.03
CA SER A 551 13.74 -15.46 9.03
C SER A 551 14.13 -14.12 8.39
N SER A 552 14.24 -13.07 9.20
CA SER A 552 14.57 -11.70 8.76
C SER A 552 15.75 -11.14 9.54
N LEU A 553 16.74 -10.56 8.84
CA LEU A 553 17.92 -9.95 9.45
C LEU A 553 18.05 -8.47 9.08
N LYS A 554 18.21 -7.60 10.06
CA LYS A 554 18.51 -6.17 9.88
C LYS A 554 19.93 -5.88 10.40
N LEU A 555 20.76 -5.29 9.54
CA LEU A 555 22.09 -4.79 9.90
C LEU A 555 22.05 -3.26 9.77
N GLU A 556 22.33 -2.56 10.86
CA GLU A 556 22.27 -1.09 10.91
C GLU A 556 23.60 -0.50 11.41
N ASP A 557 24.10 0.53 10.73
CA ASP A 557 25.26 1.33 11.16
C ASP A 557 26.57 0.52 11.36
N LEU A 558 26.73 -0.59 10.61
CA LEU A 558 27.88 -1.51 10.76
C LEU A 558 28.93 -1.33 9.66
N GLU A 559 30.19 -1.51 10.04
CA GLU A 559 31.27 -1.78 9.09
C GLU A 559 31.52 -3.28 9.00
N ILE A 560 31.63 -3.79 7.77
CA ILE A 560 31.75 -5.21 7.47
C ILE A 560 32.89 -5.40 6.48
N VAL A 561 33.83 -6.26 6.82
CA VAL A 561 34.99 -6.61 5.99
C VAL A 561 34.98 -8.11 5.72
N SER A 562 34.85 -8.47 4.46
CA SER A 562 34.97 -9.85 4.02
C SER A 562 36.37 -10.08 3.45
N ARG A 563 37.08 -11.04 4.05
CA ARG A 563 38.39 -11.55 3.61
C ARG A 563 38.18 -12.98 3.11
N PRO A 564 37.76 -13.16 1.85
CA PRO A 564 37.44 -14.48 1.33
C PRO A 564 38.72 -15.32 1.21
N ILE A 565 38.94 -16.24 2.16
CA ILE A 565 40.05 -17.20 2.15
C ILE A 565 39.47 -18.58 1.82
N LEU A 566 39.38 -18.96 0.54
CA LEU A 566 39.12 -20.34 0.14
C LEU A 566 39.59 -20.63 -1.29
N ALA A 567 40.43 -21.64 -1.44
CA ALA A 567 40.79 -22.28 -2.70
C ALA A 567 39.80 -23.45 -2.96
N GLY A 568 38.68 -23.19 -3.64
CA GLY A 568 37.65 -24.20 -3.90
C GLY A 568 36.47 -23.73 -4.77
N LEU A 569 35.46 -24.58 -4.94
CA LEU A 569 34.31 -24.40 -5.87
C LEU A 569 33.11 -23.60 -5.31
N ARG A 570 33.11 -23.18 -4.03
CA ARG A 570 31.98 -22.47 -3.40
C ARG A 570 32.27 -20.97 -3.28
N THR A 571 31.28 -20.15 -3.61
CA THR A 571 31.38 -18.69 -3.62
C THR A 571 31.07 -18.10 -2.24
N PRO A 572 31.99 -17.33 -1.60
CA PRO A 572 31.72 -16.71 -0.32
C PRO A 572 30.65 -15.63 -0.39
N SER A 573 29.90 -15.44 0.70
CA SER A 573 28.96 -14.33 0.82
C SER A 573 28.87 -13.70 2.20
N LEU A 574 28.41 -12.44 2.25
CA LEU A 574 27.99 -11.84 3.51
C LEU A 574 26.71 -12.52 3.98
N ALA A 575 25.69 -12.59 3.13
CA ALA A 575 24.44 -13.26 3.43
C ALA A 575 24.03 -14.23 2.31
N THR A 576 23.49 -15.38 2.71
CA THR A 576 22.80 -16.31 1.82
C THR A 576 21.38 -16.53 2.34
N LEU A 577 20.37 -16.26 1.51
CA LEU A 577 19.00 -16.68 1.78
C LEU A 577 18.85 -18.13 1.31
N GLY A 578 18.91 -19.09 2.23
CA GLY A 578 18.77 -20.52 1.90
C GLY A 578 17.32 -20.91 1.63
N LYS A 579 16.37 -20.30 2.36
CA LYS A 579 14.92 -20.36 2.12
C LYS A 579 14.33 -18.95 2.03
N ALA A 580 13.02 -18.84 1.74
CA ALA A 580 12.31 -17.56 1.74
C ALA A 580 12.60 -16.80 3.04
N GLY A 581 13.03 -15.54 2.95
CA GLY A 581 13.44 -14.74 4.09
C GLY A 581 13.78 -13.31 3.67
N SER A 582 14.22 -12.49 4.61
CA SER A 582 14.61 -11.11 4.29
C SER A 582 15.94 -10.68 4.91
N ILE A 583 16.59 -9.74 4.24
CA ILE A 583 17.76 -9.04 4.76
C ILE A 583 17.68 -7.55 4.44
N ASN A 584 17.97 -6.73 5.43
CA ASN A 584 18.03 -5.28 5.33
C ASN A 584 19.42 -4.78 5.77
N LEU A 585 20.09 -4.04 4.90
CA LEU A 585 21.29 -3.28 5.20
C LEU A 585 20.94 -1.79 5.22
N LYS A 586 21.09 -1.13 6.38
CA LYS A 586 20.86 0.31 6.52
C LYS A 586 22.12 1.00 7.03
N ASN A 587 22.56 2.02 6.30
CA ASN A 587 23.75 2.81 6.64
C ASN A 587 25.00 1.95 6.93
N CYS A 588 25.14 0.83 6.21
CA CYS A 588 26.27 -0.08 6.38
C CYS A 588 27.41 0.22 5.40
N SER A 589 28.64 -0.09 5.80
CA SER A 589 29.82 -0.07 4.93
C SER A 589 30.35 -1.49 4.75
N VAL A 590 30.25 -2.03 3.54
CA VAL A 590 30.66 -3.40 3.22
C VAL A 590 31.85 -3.37 2.27
N THR A 591 32.96 -3.98 2.69
CA THR A 591 34.19 -4.10 1.90
C THR A 591 34.54 -5.56 1.67
N PHE A 592 34.65 -5.98 0.41
CA PHE A 592 35.23 -7.27 0.04
C PHE A 592 36.68 -7.07 -0.40
N GLU A 593 37.62 -7.57 0.39
CA GLU A 593 39.03 -7.56 0.04
C GLU A 593 39.31 -8.50 -1.14
N LYS A 594 40.56 -8.46 -1.63
CA LYS A 594 41.01 -9.27 -2.77
C LYS A 594 40.67 -10.74 -2.57
N SER A 595 40.10 -11.34 -3.62
CA SER A 595 39.70 -12.74 -3.63
C SER A 595 40.61 -13.55 -4.55
N GLU A 596 41.16 -14.66 -4.05
CA GLU A 596 41.83 -15.68 -4.89
C GLU A 596 40.85 -16.76 -5.36
N ALA A 597 39.55 -16.63 -5.05
CA ALA A 597 38.53 -17.58 -5.45
C ALA A 597 38.33 -17.59 -6.98
N LEU A 598 38.00 -18.77 -7.53
CA LEU A 598 37.66 -18.97 -8.94
C LEU A 598 36.47 -18.11 -9.41
N GLN A 599 35.57 -17.74 -8.49
CA GLN A 599 34.44 -16.86 -8.76
C GLN A 599 34.41 -15.72 -7.74
N LEU A 600 34.00 -14.54 -8.19
CA LEU A 600 33.85 -13.39 -7.31
C LEU A 600 32.82 -13.69 -6.19
N PRO A 601 33.15 -13.36 -4.92
CA PRO A 601 32.22 -13.46 -3.81
C PRO A 601 30.99 -12.55 -4.03
N THR A 602 29.95 -12.74 -3.24
CA THR A 602 28.69 -11.98 -3.38
C THR A 602 28.27 -11.39 -2.05
N ILE A 603 27.77 -10.15 -2.00
CA ILE A 603 27.21 -9.62 -0.75
C ILE A 603 25.97 -10.44 -0.35
N ILE A 604 25.00 -10.58 -1.25
CA ILE A 604 23.75 -11.31 -0.98
C ILE A 604 23.49 -12.37 -2.07
N GLY A 605 23.46 -13.64 -1.67
CA GLY A 605 23.18 -14.77 -2.54
C GLY A 605 21.85 -15.45 -2.22
N LEU A 606 21.18 -16.00 -3.23
CA LEU A 606 20.12 -16.99 -3.04
C LEU A 606 20.71 -18.40 -3.11
N GLY A 607 20.51 -19.20 -2.06
CA GLY A 607 20.96 -20.60 -1.97
C GLY A 607 20.05 -21.58 -2.72
N VAL A 608 20.64 -22.61 -3.34
CA VAL A 608 19.87 -23.66 -4.04
C VAL A 608 19.11 -24.51 -3.03
N ASP A 609 17.78 -24.54 -3.12
CA ASP A 609 16.96 -25.41 -2.30
C ASP A 609 16.84 -26.78 -3.00
N THR A 610 17.41 -27.82 -2.39
CA THR A 610 17.38 -29.18 -2.95
C THR A 610 16.02 -29.86 -2.82
N ASN A 611 15.06 -29.26 -2.12
CA ASN A 611 13.70 -29.78 -1.93
C ASN A 611 12.65 -29.21 -2.90
N LEU A 612 13.05 -28.38 -3.88
CA LEU A 612 12.15 -27.70 -4.83
C LEU A 612 11.23 -28.64 -5.62
N MET A 613 11.58 -29.94 -5.75
CA MET A 613 10.70 -30.93 -6.37
C MET A 613 9.44 -31.25 -5.55
N MET A 614 9.44 -31.06 -4.23
CA MET A 614 8.26 -31.29 -3.38
C MET A 614 7.38 -30.04 -3.19
N ASP A 615 7.95 -28.84 -3.34
CA ASP A 615 7.23 -27.57 -3.19
C ASP A 615 6.49 -27.10 -4.45
N SER A 616 6.69 -27.79 -5.58
CA SER A 616 6.07 -27.47 -6.89
C SER A 616 4.76 -28.25 -7.17
N MET A 617 4.13 -28.86 -6.16
CA MET A 617 2.88 -29.61 -6.36
C MET A 617 1.68 -28.67 -6.62
N PRO A 618 0.76 -29.02 -7.53
CA PRO A 618 -0.46 -28.24 -7.77
C PRO A 618 -1.28 -28.11 -6.48
N GLY A 619 -1.71 -26.88 -6.15
CA GLY A 619 -2.59 -26.60 -5.00
C GLY A 619 -1.91 -26.08 -3.72
N LYS A 620 -0.58 -25.87 -3.72
CA LYS A 620 0.12 -25.20 -2.61
C LYS A 620 0.19 -23.68 -2.88
N PRO A 621 -0.08 -22.80 -1.89
CA PRO A 621 0.01 -21.35 -2.08
C PRO A 621 1.43 -20.94 -2.49
N PRO A 622 1.58 -19.89 -3.32
CA PRO A 622 2.89 -19.43 -3.79
C PRO A 622 3.78 -19.08 -2.61
N THR A 623 5.01 -19.60 -2.62
CA THR A 623 6.00 -19.33 -1.57
C THR A 623 6.28 -17.83 -1.50
N PRO A 624 6.29 -17.21 -0.30
CA PRO A 624 6.55 -15.78 -0.16
C PRO A 624 7.91 -15.40 -0.78
N ALA A 625 7.95 -14.23 -1.44
CA ALA A 625 9.15 -13.75 -2.12
C ALA A 625 10.28 -13.44 -1.11
N ASN A 626 11.52 -13.64 -1.54
CA ASN A 626 12.68 -13.16 -0.79
C ASN A 626 12.71 -11.63 -0.86
N SER A 627 13.00 -10.94 0.25
CA SER A 627 13.06 -9.47 0.29
C SER A 627 14.45 -8.98 0.69
N ILE A 628 15.07 -8.18 -0.16
CA ILE A 628 16.40 -7.62 0.05
C ILE A 628 16.30 -6.09 -0.02
N LEU A 629 16.69 -5.42 1.06
CA LEU A 629 16.74 -3.96 1.13
C LEU A 629 18.17 -3.49 1.45
N ILE A 630 18.67 -2.56 0.65
CA ILE A 630 19.98 -1.93 0.83
C ILE A 630 19.75 -0.42 0.76
N ASP A 631 19.89 0.26 1.89
CA ASP A 631 19.62 1.69 2.00
C ASP A 631 20.79 2.44 2.63
N GLN A 632 21.16 3.56 2.02
CA GLN A 632 22.23 4.45 2.50
C GLN A 632 23.58 3.73 2.71
N CYS A 633 23.86 2.68 1.93
CA CYS A 633 25.03 1.84 2.12
C CYS A 633 26.21 2.25 1.23
N ARG A 634 27.41 1.88 1.67
CA ARG A 634 28.66 1.97 0.89
C ARG A 634 29.17 0.56 0.64
N LEU A 635 29.12 0.10 -0.60
CA LEU A 635 29.47 -1.27 -1.00
C LEU A 635 30.68 -1.23 -1.92
N ARG A 636 31.78 -1.90 -1.56
CA ARG A 636 33.00 -1.87 -2.38
C ARG A 636 33.82 -3.15 -2.39
N GLY A 637 34.65 -3.30 -3.42
CA GLY A 637 35.71 -4.29 -3.50
C GLY A 637 35.48 -5.42 -4.52
N GLU A 638 36.20 -6.53 -4.37
CA GLU A 638 36.16 -7.65 -5.34
C GLU A 638 34.97 -8.56 -5.12
N CYS A 639 33.76 -8.10 -5.45
CA CYS A 639 32.52 -8.86 -5.25
C CYS A 639 31.43 -8.53 -6.28
N ASN A 640 30.39 -9.35 -6.28
CA ASN A 640 29.06 -9.02 -6.82
C ASN A 640 28.16 -8.53 -5.67
N ILE A 641 27.14 -7.70 -5.94
CA ILE A 641 26.17 -7.31 -4.91
C ILE A 641 25.15 -8.43 -4.70
N PHE A 642 24.44 -8.82 -5.76
CA PHE A 642 23.37 -9.81 -5.70
C PHE A 642 23.57 -10.95 -6.69
N ARG A 643 23.35 -12.20 -6.24
CA ARG A 643 23.42 -13.39 -7.09
C ARG A 643 22.22 -14.33 -6.88
N ASN A 644 21.50 -14.64 -7.95
CA ASN A 644 20.40 -15.62 -7.97
C ASN A 644 20.73 -16.83 -8.86
N ARG A 645 20.82 -18.02 -8.26
CA ARG A 645 21.06 -19.30 -8.97
C ARG A 645 19.86 -20.25 -8.96
N THR A 646 18.75 -19.83 -8.37
CA THR A 646 17.83 -20.76 -7.67
C THR A 646 16.41 -20.73 -8.23
N THR A 647 16.20 -19.98 -9.31
CA THR A 647 14.87 -19.77 -9.92
C THR A 647 13.80 -19.29 -8.94
N ARG A 648 14.16 -18.67 -7.80
CA ARG A 648 13.22 -18.20 -6.77
C ARG A 648 12.91 -16.71 -6.90
N ASN A 649 11.66 -16.36 -6.58
CA ASN A 649 11.16 -14.99 -6.54
C ASN A 649 11.95 -14.15 -5.53
N CYS A 650 12.31 -12.94 -5.95
CA CYS A 650 13.06 -12.02 -5.12
C CYS A 650 12.70 -10.58 -5.45
N GLU A 651 12.49 -9.79 -4.41
CA GLU A 651 12.47 -8.34 -4.44
C GLU A 651 13.82 -7.82 -3.96
N LEU A 652 14.44 -6.95 -4.77
CA LEU A 652 15.70 -6.29 -4.45
C LEU A 652 15.50 -4.78 -4.54
N GLN A 653 15.71 -4.06 -3.44
CA GLN A 653 15.69 -2.61 -3.41
C GLN A 653 17.04 -2.05 -2.99
N ILE A 654 17.61 -1.18 -3.80
CA ILE A 654 18.85 -0.44 -3.50
C ILE A 654 18.55 1.05 -3.58
N THR A 655 18.66 1.77 -2.46
CA THR A 655 18.34 3.19 -2.35
C THR A 655 19.49 3.99 -1.77
N GLN A 656 19.71 5.21 -2.29
CA GLN A 656 20.63 6.20 -1.72
C GLN A 656 22.04 5.66 -1.42
N SER A 657 22.53 4.73 -2.23
CA SER A 657 23.73 3.94 -1.92
C SER A 657 24.86 4.21 -2.92
N PHE A 658 26.09 3.99 -2.45
CA PHE A 658 27.31 4.09 -3.25
C PHE A 658 27.91 2.69 -3.47
N ILE A 659 28.24 2.37 -4.73
CA ILE A 659 28.76 1.06 -5.14
C ILE A 659 30.07 1.26 -5.92
N ALA A 660 31.13 0.54 -5.54
CA ALA A 660 32.41 0.51 -6.25
C ALA A 660 33.01 -0.90 -6.27
N ILE A 661 32.71 -1.69 -7.30
CA ILE A 661 32.97 -3.16 -7.28
C ILE A 661 33.66 -3.69 -8.53
N ALA A 662 34.33 -4.83 -8.36
CA ALA A 662 34.92 -5.57 -9.48
C ALA A 662 33.88 -6.33 -10.32
N GLY A 663 32.77 -6.77 -9.69
CA GLY A 663 31.77 -7.65 -10.29
C GLY A 663 30.49 -6.95 -10.75
N ALA A 664 29.40 -7.71 -10.73
CA ALA A 664 28.06 -7.28 -11.11
C ALA A 664 27.25 -6.78 -9.92
N ILE A 665 26.35 -5.83 -10.16
CA ILE A 665 25.30 -5.46 -9.20
C ILE A 665 24.29 -6.61 -9.12
N ILE A 666 23.83 -7.11 -10.27
CA ILE A 666 22.89 -8.22 -10.36
C ILE A 666 23.47 -9.30 -11.25
N LYS A 667 23.55 -10.52 -10.72
CA LYS A 667 23.92 -11.72 -11.47
C LYS A 667 22.85 -12.80 -11.32
N VAL A 668 22.19 -13.15 -12.43
CA VAL A 668 21.16 -14.20 -12.48
C VAL A 668 21.65 -15.35 -13.35
N GLU A 669 21.58 -16.58 -12.84
CA GLU A 669 22.03 -17.78 -13.53
C GLU A 669 20.94 -18.87 -13.42
N SER A 670 20.36 -19.27 -14.55
CA SER A 670 19.42 -20.40 -14.64
C SER A 670 20.14 -21.65 -15.14
N SER A 671 20.17 -22.72 -14.34
CA SER A 671 20.72 -24.01 -14.78
C SER A 671 19.72 -24.69 -15.72
N GLY A 672 20.07 -24.82 -17.01
CA GLY A 672 19.21 -25.38 -18.08
C GLY A 672 18.80 -26.86 -17.96
N ALA A 673 18.86 -27.48 -16.78
CA ALA A 673 18.60 -28.92 -16.56
C ALA A 673 17.29 -29.25 -15.80
N GLY A 674 16.34 -28.31 -15.70
CA GLY A 674 15.06 -28.52 -15.02
C GLY A 674 13.85 -28.02 -15.82
N THR A 675 12.69 -28.64 -15.60
CA THR A 675 11.37 -28.30 -16.16
C THR A 675 10.74 -27.03 -15.56
N VAL A 676 11.45 -26.31 -14.70
CA VAL A 676 10.90 -25.19 -13.92
C VAL A 676 11.47 -23.88 -14.48
N GLY A 677 10.59 -22.98 -14.93
CA GLY A 677 10.97 -21.63 -15.34
C GLY A 677 11.58 -20.85 -14.17
N VAL A 678 12.36 -19.81 -14.47
CA VAL A 678 12.84 -18.86 -13.45
C VAL A 678 11.61 -18.21 -12.81
N ALA A 679 11.54 -18.09 -11.48
CA ALA A 679 10.56 -17.22 -10.84
C ALA A 679 11.14 -15.80 -10.76
N GLY A 680 10.33 -14.78 -11.09
CA GLY A 680 10.75 -13.41 -11.42
C GLY A 680 11.62 -12.71 -10.36
N LEU A 681 12.61 -11.95 -10.84
CA LEU A 681 13.36 -10.98 -10.03
C LEU A 681 12.77 -9.59 -10.26
N GLN A 682 12.51 -8.87 -9.19
CA GLN A 682 12.06 -7.48 -9.25
C GLN A 682 13.09 -6.60 -8.53
N ALA A 683 13.88 -5.85 -9.30
CA ALA A 683 14.91 -4.98 -8.77
C ALA A 683 14.54 -3.51 -8.94
N ARG A 684 14.64 -2.73 -7.86
CA ARG A 684 14.49 -1.27 -7.83
C ARG A 684 15.79 -0.65 -7.37
N ILE A 685 16.39 0.18 -8.22
CA ILE A 685 17.63 0.91 -7.94
C ILE A 685 17.33 2.40 -8.08
N ASN A 686 17.43 3.14 -6.98
CA ASN A 686 17.05 4.56 -6.93
C ASN A 686 18.10 5.40 -6.20
N LYS A 687 18.53 6.51 -6.81
CA LYS A 687 19.56 7.41 -6.26
C LYS A 687 20.86 6.68 -5.91
N VAL A 688 21.32 5.80 -6.81
CA VAL A 688 22.54 5.02 -6.62
C VAL A 688 23.67 5.57 -7.49
N SER A 689 24.87 5.66 -6.94
CA SER A 689 26.10 5.91 -7.70
C SER A 689 26.93 4.63 -7.74
N ALA A 690 26.98 3.96 -8.88
CA ALA A 690 27.66 2.69 -9.04
C ALA A 690 28.82 2.76 -10.04
N PHE A 691 29.97 2.24 -9.64
CA PHE A 691 31.19 2.12 -10.42
C PHE A 691 31.58 0.64 -10.49
N CYS A 692 31.52 0.04 -11.68
CA CYS A 692 31.77 -1.39 -11.88
C CYS A 692 32.91 -1.62 -12.87
N GLU A 693 33.90 -2.45 -12.51
CA GLU A 693 34.89 -2.97 -13.47
C GLU A 693 34.27 -4.03 -14.39
N GLY A 694 33.40 -4.89 -13.83
CA GLY A 694 32.62 -5.87 -14.57
C GLY A 694 31.35 -5.29 -15.20
N ILE A 695 30.59 -6.16 -15.86
CA ILE A 695 29.27 -5.82 -16.42
C ILE A 695 28.25 -5.77 -15.26
N PRO A 696 27.58 -4.63 -15.00
CA PRO A 696 26.68 -4.45 -13.85
C PRO A 696 25.50 -5.42 -13.79
N PHE A 697 24.92 -5.76 -14.93
CA PHE A 697 23.78 -6.68 -15.02
C PHE A 697 24.15 -7.88 -15.88
N GLN A 698 24.27 -9.06 -15.26
CA GLN A 698 24.57 -10.31 -15.94
C GLN A 698 23.40 -11.26 -15.78
N ILE A 699 22.81 -11.67 -16.89
CA ILE A 699 21.63 -12.52 -16.91
C ILE A 699 21.92 -13.71 -17.85
N THR A 700 21.97 -14.92 -17.29
CA THR A 700 22.11 -16.16 -18.07
C THR A 700 20.83 -16.97 -17.91
N GLN A 701 20.13 -17.19 -19.02
CA GLN A 701 18.88 -17.92 -19.12
C GLN A 701 19.10 -19.30 -19.76
N GLY A 702 18.26 -20.26 -19.38
CA GLY A 702 18.28 -21.62 -19.95
C GLY A 702 17.01 -21.96 -20.73
N LYS A 703 15.83 -21.76 -20.12
CA LYS A 703 14.52 -21.83 -20.77
C LYS A 703 13.73 -20.57 -20.44
N PRO A 704 12.73 -20.19 -21.27
CA PRO A 704 11.83 -19.07 -20.97
C PRO A 704 11.32 -19.13 -19.53
N SER A 705 11.52 -18.02 -18.82
CA SER A 705 10.80 -17.76 -17.58
C SER A 705 9.32 -17.56 -17.87
N ALA A 706 8.43 -17.97 -16.96
CA ALA A 706 7.02 -17.56 -17.01
C ALA A 706 6.83 -16.10 -16.55
N VAL A 707 7.84 -15.51 -15.89
CA VAL A 707 7.81 -14.15 -15.34
C VAL A 707 9.10 -13.40 -15.71
N PRO A 708 9.03 -12.24 -16.38
CA PRO A 708 10.24 -11.50 -16.77
C PRO A 708 11.04 -10.99 -15.56
N ILE A 709 12.33 -10.77 -15.77
CA ILE A 709 13.16 -10.02 -14.81
C ILE A 709 12.80 -8.53 -14.96
N MET A 710 12.29 -7.91 -13.90
CA MET A 710 11.93 -6.50 -13.85
C MET A 710 13.08 -5.69 -13.26
N LEU A 711 13.59 -4.71 -14.00
CA LEU A 711 14.60 -3.76 -13.54
C LEU A 711 14.03 -2.34 -13.60
N LYS A 712 13.79 -1.71 -12.45
CA LYS A 712 13.38 -0.30 -12.37
C LYS A 712 14.56 0.54 -11.87
N LEU A 713 15.05 1.44 -12.72
CA LEU A 713 16.21 2.30 -12.45
C LEU A 713 15.77 3.75 -12.39
N SER A 714 16.10 4.50 -11.33
CA SER A 714 15.73 5.92 -11.26
C SER A 714 16.82 6.77 -10.63
N GLU A 715 17.03 7.97 -11.19
CA GLU A 715 17.94 9.00 -10.65
C GLU A 715 19.33 8.47 -10.29
N SER A 716 19.84 7.49 -11.04
CA SER A 716 21.06 6.77 -10.70
C SER A 716 22.17 7.02 -11.71
N LEU A 717 23.40 7.08 -11.20
CA LEU A 717 24.64 7.13 -11.98
C LEU A 717 25.23 5.72 -12.04
N LEU A 718 25.33 5.15 -13.24
CA LEU A 718 25.89 3.83 -13.48
C LEU A 718 27.11 3.97 -14.39
N VAL A 719 28.29 3.61 -13.87
CA VAL A 719 29.58 3.80 -14.53
C VAL A 719 30.27 2.46 -14.71
N GLN A 720 30.75 2.24 -15.93
CA GLN A 720 31.54 1.08 -16.31
C GLN A 720 33.03 1.51 -16.49
N ILE A 721 34.00 0.80 -15.88
CA ILE A 721 35.43 1.21 -15.89
C ILE A 721 36.35 0.37 -16.80
N GLY A 722 35.90 -0.76 -17.37
CA GLY A 722 36.73 -1.64 -18.23
C GLY A 722 36.04 -2.51 -19.31
N ALA A 723 34.75 -2.79 -19.21
CA ALA A 723 33.92 -3.44 -20.24
C ALA A 723 33.27 -2.40 -21.18
N ARG A 724 32.58 -2.84 -22.24
CA ARG A 724 31.89 -1.92 -23.17
C ARG A 724 30.37 -1.98 -23.08
N GLU A 725 29.87 -2.84 -22.19
CA GLU A 725 28.48 -3.24 -22.04
C GLU A 725 27.97 -3.04 -20.60
N PHE A 726 26.71 -2.64 -20.46
CA PHE A 726 26.04 -2.52 -19.16
C PHE A 726 25.24 -3.77 -18.77
N VAL A 727 24.63 -4.39 -19.77
CA VAL A 727 23.81 -5.59 -19.63
C VAL A 727 24.39 -6.68 -20.53
N GLN A 728 24.66 -7.84 -19.95
CA GLN A 728 24.95 -9.07 -20.69
C GLN A 728 23.78 -10.02 -20.50
N LEU A 729 23.17 -10.42 -21.61
CA LEU A 729 22.17 -11.48 -21.64
C LEU A 729 22.73 -12.69 -22.40
N GLU A 730 22.66 -13.85 -21.78
CA GLU A 730 22.92 -15.13 -22.43
C GLU A 730 21.62 -15.93 -22.48
N ASP A 731 21.11 -16.23 -23.67
CA ASP A 731 19.88 -17.02 -23.86
C ASP A 731 20.09 -17.99 -25.05
N PRO A 732 19.79 -19.30 -24.93
CA PRO A 732 19.85 -20.24 -26.05
C PRO A 732 19.16 -19.73 -27.31
N GLU A 733 18.06 -18.99 -27.16
CA GLU A 733 17.30 -18.34 -28.22
C GLU A 733 17.34 -16.82 -28.04
N ILE A 734 18.03 -16.12 -28.94
CA ILE A 734 18.17 -14.66 -28.88
C ILE A 734 17.50 -13.99 -30.07
N SER A 735 16.55 -13.11 -29.77
CA SER A 735 15.97 -12.12 -30.68
C SER A 735 15.52 -10.88 -29.89
N PRO A 736 15.28 -9.72 -30.54
CA PRO A 736 14.72 -8.55 -29.87
C PRO A 736 13.35 -8.78 -29.23
N GLU A 737 12.49 -9.57 -29.87
CA GLU A 737 11.15 -9.96 -29.36
C GLU A 737 11.30 -10.81 -28.10
N ARG A 738 12.21 -11.78 -28.18
CA ARG A 738 12.55 -12.68 -27.09
C ARG A 738 13.13 -11.97 -25.87
N LEU A 739 13.82 -10.85 -26.09
CA LEU A 739 14.36 -10.01 -25.03
C LEU A 739 13.24 -9.44 -24.14
N LYS A 740 12.13 -8.98 -24.73
CA LYS A 740 11.01 -8.35 -24.01
C LYS A 740 10.25 -9.32 -23.11
N GLU A 741 10.21 -10.59 -23.50
CA GLU A 741 9.63 -11.67 -22.68
C GLU A 741 10.51 -12.01 -21.47
N SER A 742 11.80 -11.72 -21.57
CA SER A 742 12.83 -12.21 -20.67
C SER A 742 13.24 -11.17 -19.63
N VAL A 743 13.28 -9.89 -20.03
CA VAL A 743 13.68 -8.76 -19.21
C VAL A 743 12.81 -7.55 -19.57
N GLN A 744 12.29 -6.87 -18.56
CA GLN A 744 11.66 -5.56 -18.71
C GLN A 744 12.47 -4.53 -17.92
N VAL A 745 12.74 -3.41 -18.56
CA VAL A 745 13.48 -2.31 -17.94
C VAL A 745 12.67 -1.03 -18.02
N GLU A 746 12.45 -0.43 -16.87
CA GLU A 746 11.87 0.90 -16.71
C GLU A 746 12.94 1.82 -16.11
N GLY A 747 12.94 3.09 -16.49
CA GLY A 747 13.75 4.04 -15.76
C GLY A 747 13.64 5.49 -16.17
N VAL A 748 13.97 6.37 -15.23
CA VAL A 748 13.83 7.82 -15.39
C VAL A 748 15.07 8.52 -14.82
N ARG A 749 15.62 9.48 -15.57
CA ARG A 749 16.76 10.33 -15.16
C ARG A 749 18.03 9.55 -14.76
N ASN A 750 18.32 8.45 -15.45
CA ASN A 750 19.56 7.71 -15.24
C ASN A 750 20.70 8.26 -16.11
N ILE A 751 21.92 8.21 -15.57
CA ILE A 751 23.14 8.62 -16.27
C ILE A 751 24.04 7.40 -16.43
N TYR A 752 24.37 7.07 -17.67
CA TYR A 752 25.25 5.95 -18.01
C TYR A 752 26.63 6.45 -18.41
N GLY A 753 27.66 6.13 -17.62
CA GLY A 753 29.04 6.52 -17.88
C GLY A 753 29.88 5.38 -18.43
N SER A 754 30.58 5.64 -19.55
CA SER A 754 31.50 4.73 -20.24
C SER A 754 30.86 3.44 -20.77
N GLY A 755 30.89 3.28 -22.10
CA GLY A 755 30.26 2.16 -22.82
C GLY A 755 29.70 2.61 -24.16
N ASP A 756 29.95 1.83 -25.22
CA ASP A 756 29.39 2.08 -26.56
C ASP A 756 28.09 1.29 -26.76
N LYS A 757 27.86 0.27 -25.92
CA LYS A 757 26.73 -0.64 -25.96
C LYS A 757 26.07 -0.66 -24.59
N LEU A 758 24.75 -0.57 -24.52
CA LEU A 758 24.01 -0.83 -23.29
C LEU A 758 23.75 -2.32 -23.10
N LEU A 759 23.49 -3.04 -24.20
CA LEU A 759 23.20 -4.47 -24.16
C LEU A 759 24.10 -5.25 -25.10
N LEU A 760 24.53 -6.41 -24.64
CA LEU A 760 25.07 -7.49 -25.45
C LEU A 760 24.30 -8.78 -25.14
N ALA A 761 23.61 -9.31 -26.15
CA ALA A 761 22.88 -10.56 -26.08
C ALA A 761 23.63 -11.63 -26.89
N LYS A 762 23.87 -12.81 -26.30
CA LYS A 762 24.62 -13.91 -26.90
C LYS A 762 23.88 -15.24 -26.74
N SER A 763 23.99 -16.12 -27.72
CA SER A 763 23.56 -17.51 -27.53
C SER A 763 24.69 -18.33 -26.90
N PRO A 764 24.45 -19.01 -25.76
CA PRO A 764 25.41 -19.95 -25.19
C PRO A 764 25.51 -21.26 -25.99
N VAL A 765 24.56 -21.52 -26.91
CA VAL A 765 24.51 -22.74 -27.73
C VAL A 765 25.04 -22.50 -29.14
N ASP A 766 24.76 -21.33 -29.71
CA ASP A 766 25.24 -20.92 -31.03
C ASP A 766 26.11 -19.67 -30.90
N ILE A 767 27.42 -19.88 -30.69
CA ILE A 767 28.40 -18.79 -30.49
C ILE A 767 28.49 -17.80 -31.66
N SER A 768 27.91 -18.12 -32.83
CA SER A 768 27.84 -17.21 -33.97
C SER A 768 26.67 -16.22 -33.87
N LYS A 769 25.69 -16.49 -33.01
CA LYS A 769 24.56 -15.61 -32.75
C LYS A 769 24.86 -14.69 -31.57
N GLU A 770 24.98 -13.41 -31.89
CA GLU A 770 24.99 -12.32 -30.91
C GLU A 770 24.37 -11.06 -31.54
N PHE A 771 23.81 -10.19 -30.70
CA PHE A 771 23.49 -8.83 -31.10
C PHE A 771 23.73 -7.86 -29.94
N SER A 772 23.90 -6.58 -30.26
CA SER A 772 24.11 -5.55 -29.26
C SER A 772 23.27 -4.32 -29.53
N LEU A 773 22.86 -3.62 -28.47
CA LEU A 773 22.13 -2.37 -28.56
C LEU A 773 22.99 -1.22 -28.04
N THR A 774 22.99 -0.12 -28.79
CA THR A 774 23.43 1.19 -28.30
C THR A 774 22.38 1.78 -27.36
N LEU A 775 22.65 2.95 -26.75
CA LEU A 775 21.66 3.66 -25.94
C LEU A 775 20.38 3.98 -26.74
N GLU A 776 20.52 4.38 -28.01
CA GLU A 776 19.39 4.65 -28.89
C GLU A 776 18.55 3.39 -29.16
N GLY A 777 19.21 2.29 -29.53
CA GLY A 777 18.53 1.01 -29.75
C GLY A 777 17.89 0.44 -28.48
N TRP A 778 18.51 0.66 -27.31
CA TRP A 778 17.96 0.30 -26.02
C TRP A 778 16.68 1.09 -25.70
N ASN A 779 16.72 2.41 -25.83
CA ASN A 779 15.56 3.27 -25.58
C ASN A 779 14.42 2.99 -26.58
N ALA A 780 14.74 2.61 -27.81
CA ALA A 780 13.73 2.20 -28.79
C ALA A 780 13.06 0.87 -28.40
N LEU A 781 13.82 -0.06 -27.82
CA LEU A 781 13.31 -1.36 -27.39
C LEU A 781 12.55 -1.27 -26.06
N PHE A 782 12.98 -0.37 -25.17
CA PHE A 782 12.42 -0.08 -23.85
C PHE A 782 12.07 1.42 -23.74
N PRO A 783 10.93 1.86 -24.28
CA PRO A 783 10.56 3.28 -24.33
C PRO A 783 10.41 3.92 -22.95
N ASP A 784 10.10 3.12 -21.92
CA ASP A 784 9.95 3.55 -20.53
C ASP A 784 11.29 3.69 -19.79
N SER A 785 12.42 3.39 -20.45
CA SER A 785 13.78 3.58 -19.94
C SER A 785 14.40 4.85 -20.51
N GLN A 786 14.21 5.99 -19.86
CA GLN A 786 14.88 7.24 -20.18
C GLN A 786 16.22 7.40 -19.43
N GLY A 787 17.30 7.58 -20.18
CA GLY A 787 18.61 7.91 -19.63
C GLY A 787 19.52 8.60 -20.65
N ILE A 788 20.56 9.25 -20.15
CA ILE A 788 21.55 9.98 -20.95
C ILE A 788 22.94 9.36 -20.81
N LYS A 789 23.77 9.50 -21.85
CA LYS A 789 25.19 9.13 -21.79
C LYS A 789 25.96 10.24 -21.07
N LEU A 790 26.80 9.88 -20.10
CA LEU A 790 27.74 10.80 -19.47
C LEU A 790 28.73 11.31 -20.52
N THR A 791 28.82 12.62 -20.69
CA THR A 791 29.67 13.28 -21.69
C THR A 791 31.03 13.70 -21.13
N SER A 792 31.19 13.71 -19.82
CA SER A 792 32.45 14.01 -19.14
C SER A 792 33.32 12.76 -19.01
N SER A 793 34.63 12.94 -19.15
CA SER A 793 35.61 11.90 -18.84
C SER A 793 35.59 11.62 -17.34
N ILE A 794 35.38 10.38 -16.96
CA ILE A 794 35.56 9.93 -15.58
C ILE A 794 37.07 9.95 -15.33
N PRO A 795 37.56 10.50 -14.20
CA PRO A 795 38.97 10.42 -13.84
C PRO A 795 39.42 8.97 -14.00
N ALA A 796 40.61 8.75 -14.55
CA ALA A 796 41.15 7.41 -14.73
C ALA A 796 41.30 6.73 -13.35
N LEU A 797 40.24 6.06 -12.89
CA LEU A 797 40.26 5.06 -11.85
C LEU A 797 41.15 3.96 -12.44
N GLY A 798 42.44 4.06 -12.15
CA GLY A 798 43.49 3.35 -12.88
C GLY A 798 43.13 1.88 -13.05
N THR A 799 43.21 1.39 -14.29
CA THR A 799 42.90 0.01 -14.73
C THR A 799 43.81 -1.07 -14.14
N LYS A 800 44.48 -0.78 -13.01
CA LYS A 800 45.28 -1.73 -12.25
C LYS A 800 44.34 -2.45 -11.29
N THR A 801 44.04 -3.70 -11.61
CA THR A 801 43.31 -4.67 -10.79
C THR A 801 43.56 -4.50 -9.29
N GLY A 802 42.49 -4.34 -8.51
CA GLY A 802 42.54 -4.22 -7.04
C GLY A 802 42.37 -2.80 -6.46
N ALA A 803 41.88 -1.83 -7.24
CA ALA A 803 41.76 -0.44 -6.80
C ALA A 803 40.59 -0.18 -5.83
N PHE A 804 39.40 -0.77 -6.02
CA PHE A 804 38.19 -0.29 -5.33
C PHE A 804 38.16 -0.49 -3.81
N TRP A 805 38.73 -1.57 -3.28
CA TRP A 805 38.73 -1.79 -1.83
C TRP A 805 39.78 -0.92 -1.09
N LYS A 806 40.80 -0.41 -1.81
CA LYS A 806 41.80 0.54 -1.29
C LYS A 806 41.56 1.99 -1.72
N ALA A 807 40.66 2.23 -2.68
CA ALA A 807 40.44 3.55 -3.25
C ALA A 807 39.81 4.49 -2.21
N PRO A 808 40.43 5.66 -1.94
CA PRO A 808 39.78 6.69 -1.14
C PRO A 808 38.58 7.29 -1.88
N LEU A 809 37.52 7.63 -1.13
CA LEU A 809 36.22 8.08 -1.67
C LEU A 809 36.33 9.34 -2.56
N ASN A 810 37.36 10.16 -2.37
CA ASN A 810 37.60 11.34 -3.18
C ASN A 810 37.95 11.03 -4.64
N LEU A 811 38.40 9.81 -4.97
CA LEU A 811 38.69 9.39 -6.35
C LEU A 811 37.43 9.19 -7.20
N PHE A 812 36.25 9.10 -6.57
CA PHE A 812 34.97 8.87 -7.26
C PHE A 812 34.16 10.16 -7.44
N ARG A 813 34.76 11.33 -7.16
CA ARG A 813 34.14 12.63 -7.42
C ARG A 813 34.24 12.95 -8.92
N THR A 814 33.11 13.26 -9.54
CA THR A 814 33.07 13.93 -10.85
C THR A 814 33.38 15.41 -10.65
N ASP A 815 34.22 16.03 -11.50
CA ASP A 815 34.60 17.45 -11.35
C ASP A 815 33.35 18.35 -11.24
N GLU A 816 33.35 19.23 -10.23
CA GLU A 816 32.25 20.13 -9.84
C GLU A 816 31.86 21.18 -10.91
N THR A 817 32.51 21.20 -12.07
CA THR A 817 32.35 22.25 -13.10
C THR A 817 31.54 21.85 -14.33
N ALA A 818 31.04 20.62 -14.44
CA ALA A 818 30.21 20.21 -15.58
C ALA A 818 28.73 20.16 -15.15
N GLY A 819 28.03 21.30 -15.30
CA GLY A 819 26.57 21.33 -15.27
C GLY A 819 26.02 20.38 -16.34
N VAL A 820 25.63 19.18 -15.91
CA VAL A 820 24.88 18.26 -16.77
C VAL A 820 23.49 18.84 -16.85
N GLY A 821 23.19 19.46 -17.99
CA GLY A 821 21.90 20.06 -18.30
C GLY A 821 20.78 19.04 -18.33
N TYR A 822 20.26 18.72 -17.16
CA TYR A 822 18.82 18.64 -17.00
C TYR A 822 18.37 20.07 -16.63
N PRO A 823 17.39 20.68 -17.32
CA PRO A 823 16.71 21.82 -16.74
C PRO A 823 16.19 21.36 -15.37
N ALA A 824 16.63 22.04 -14.32
CA ALA A 824 16.17 21.79 -12.96
C ALA A 824 14.63 21.90 -12.93
N PRO A 825 13.93 21.05 -12.16
CA PRO A 825 12.53 21.31 -11.83
C PRO A 825 12.39 22.62 -11.05
#